data_AF-A0AAN7B5R8-F1
#
_entry.id   AF-A0AAN7B5R8-F1
#
_cell.length_a   1.000
_cell.length_b   1.000
_cell.length_c   1.000
_cell.angle_alpha   90.00
_cell.angle_beta   90.00
_cell.angle_gamma   90.00
#
_symmetry.space_group_name_H-M   'P 1'
#
loop_
_entity.id
_entity.type
_entity.pdbx_description
1 polymer ?
#
loop_
_entity_poly.entity_id
_entity_poly.type
_entity_poly.pdbx_seq_one_letter_code
_entity_poly.pdbx_strand_id
1 'polypeptide(L)'
;MIYRRLVRSQATKASRSSPWGLRRVGSGDYTPSLLCQRSISSRSAASSINTTTRWLAGQLDLNCRVQTCTSPSTMFNSTSTRAYSSITLETSKEAPLERETRWKTSGHEKGAGKIETCWAKRPRAIRFSWVDDTPLPINLSGAFLTFLMHNKLPNGRVNPLPSLTPDEYALLLKPFNQWAPAPFNNRSIPQESAAILFLSAFGGLEELFAFGRIIAGGRFEGIPMLTYDLSFLKQRAWGGLVPLSNRRWEEKKLDQSDETKTFLKALDYLESIYVFLAINLPGELVRMGRAYNRVYDHLARFDEALAAYRAQRPQTKDPSSQGKAAELWAEFFFSRVEYMLARTRQWYMSHANTMYAQVLRELQTRPPQQPGEEDMVIRRLMMLLKHRIEAEITFQLPLHGLKNPLFHWKLQCNPPIIDWEEHVRSAGKLPIPQGIFPDAMLYRETVFTNRYFHFFNERTKSTGRDGLEAHRWDPSETARKAAVAWAALDQVSSEMQPASAMATPITEELWITQLKPYLSEYPPDRAATKYTHWGFVAYRLDYSHSEAEWEAFLDKFNSDTAAWSSMHGNVLGAEQVKDSCKIIWINGNDYGIPEGDVATARSHYKSLCDSKSPLIEGLLTPPDFLVADSFCINSYIKYSRPGAHEHADSADFLPEIVVAQSGELDTAKIAHLDKHGAPGYNGAVLVACSALFEDVFPALFMNLYQLADLWPVAVNHPGTVYLGAPLAGYQVNGWFKFRMELYKVLQEQQQIPGPWKGEKDSPLGAWVSKISGGKN
;
A
#
# COMPACT_ATOMS: atom_id res chain seq x y z
N MET A 1 -6.16 1.69 13.51
CA MET A 1 -7.30 0.73 13.71
C MET A 1 -7.17 -0.65 13.00
N ILE A 2 -6.41 -0.70 11.90
CA ILE A 2 -6.35 -1.80 10.91
C ILE A 2 -5.87 -3.17 11.47
N TYR A 3 -4.89 -3.21 12.38
CA TYR A 3 -4.39 -4.45 12.98
C TYR A 3 -5.50 -5.31 13.63
N ARG A 4 -6.42 -4.69 14.39
CA ARG A 4 -7.59 -5.38 14.97
C ARG A 4 -8.58 -5.88 13.90
N ARG A 5 -8.62 -5.28 12.70
CA ARG A 5 -9.44 -5.76 11.57
C ARG A 5 -8.77 -6.98 10.90
N LEU A 6 -7.45 -6.94 10.66
CA LEU A 6 -6.67 -8.06 10.11
C LEU A 6 -6.73 -9.30 11.00
N VAL A 7 -6.45 -9.16 12.31
CA VAL A 7 -6.50 -10.27 13.27
C VAL A 7 -7.90 -10.88 13.37
N ARG A 8 -8.97 -10.07 13.37
CA ARG A 8 -10.35 -10.58 13.34
C ARG A 8 -10.70 -11.29 12.04
N SER A 9 -10.25 -10.79 10.89
CA SER A 9 -10.46 -11.44 9.59
C SER A 9 -9.86 -12.86 9.57
N GLN A 10 -8.62 -13.03 10.03
CA GLN A 10 -7.98 -14.34 10.09
C GLN A 10 -8.62 -15.27 11.14
N ALA A 11 -8.96 -14.78 12.33
CA ALA A 11 -9.64 -15.57 13.36
C ALA A 11 -11.02 -16.09 12.90
N THR A 12 -11.77 -15.29 12.13
CA THR A 12 -13.10 -15.67 11.61
C THR A 12 -13.01 -16.72 10.49
N LYS A 13 -11.87 -16.81 9.77
CA LYS A 13 -11.59 -17.90 8.83
C LYS A 13 -11.26 -19.19 9.57
N ALA A 14 -10.38 -19.14 10.56
CA ALA A 14 -9.96 -20.31 11.35
C ALA A 14 -11.13 -21.00 12.09
N SER A 15 -12.14 -20.25 12.54
CA SER A 15 -13.31 -20.82 13.22
C SER A 15 -14.32 -21.51 12.27
N ARG A 16 -14.16 -21.38 10.94
CA ARG A 16 -15.05 -21.99 9.93
C ARG A 16 -14.47 -23.25 9.29
N SER A 17 -13.22 -23.60 9.60
CA SER A 17 -12.45 -24.67 8.93
C SER A 17 -12.12 -25.89 9.80
N SER A 18 -12.89 -26.17 10.87
CA SER A 18 -12.68 -27.34 11.73
C SER A 18 -13.80 -28.39 11.58
N PRO A 19 -13.57 -29.51 10.88
CA PRO A 19 -14.55 -30.58 10.69
C PRO A 19 -14.29 -31.77 11.62
N TRP A 20 -14.36 -31.58 12.94
CA TRP A 20 -14.33 -32.69 13.91
C TRP A 20 -15.43 -32.56 14.97
N GLY A 21 -16.57 -33.16 14.67
CA GLY A 21 -17.60 -33.44 15.67
C GLY A 21 -17.20 -34.64 16.53
N LEU A 22 -17.13 -34.45 17.84
CA LEU A 22 -16.90 -35.52 18.82
C LEU A 22 -18.01 -36.59 18.74
N ARG A 23 -17.70 -37.77 18.20
CA ARG A 23 -18.49 -38.99 18.46
C ARG A 23 -17.82 -39.82 19.54
N ARG A 24 -18.51 -39.99 20.67
CA ARG A 24 -18.25 -41.11 21.60
C ARG A 24 -18.82 -42.40 20.98
N VAL A 25 -18.02 -43.44 20.83
CA VAL A 25 -18.50 -44.83 20.77
C VAL A 25 -17.48 -45.75 21.45
N GLY A 26 -17.97 -46.58 22.39
CA GLY A 26 -17.65 -48.00 22.55
C GLY A 26 -16.20 -48.44 22.77
N SER A 27 -15.94 -48.96 23.97
CA SER A 27 -14.90 -49.94 24.26
C SER A 27 -15.06 -51.23 23.45
N GLY A 28 -13.95 -51.85 23.05
CA GLY A 28 -13.90 -53.21 22.51
C GLY A 28 -12.47 -53.64 22.20
N ASP A 29 -11.96 -54.65 22.90
CA ASP A 29 -10.62 -55.21 22.69
C ASP A 29 -10.49 -55.93 21.34
N TYR A 30 -9.28 -55.96 20.77
CA TYR A 30 -8.60 -57.18 20.29
C TYR A 30 -7.21 -56.87 19.70
N THR A 31 -6.22 -57.67 20.12
CA THR A 31 -4.85 -57.78 19.56
C THR A 31 -4.60 -59.25 19.19
N PRO A 32 -3.46 -59.67 18.60
CA PRO A 32 -2.56 -59.03 17.62
C PRO A 32 -2.22 -59.98 16.43
N SER A 33 -1.56 -59.48 15.36
CA SER A 33 -0.52 -60.26 14.63
C SER A 33 0.29 -59.43 13.60
N LEU A 34 1.59 -59.38 13.83
CA LEU A 34 2.68 -59.81 12.93
C LEU A 34 2.45 -59.82 11.41
N LEU A 35 3.28 -59.06 10.68
CA LEU A 35 4.26 -59.67 9.76
C LEU A 35 5.44 -58.73 9.47
N CYS A 36 6.58 -59.32 9.14
CA CYS A 36 7.89 -58.68 9.02
C CYS A 36 8.39 -58.85 7.59
N GLN A 37 9.02 -57.83 7.00
CA GLN A 37 10.17 -58.08 6.12
C GLN A 37 11.11 -56.87 6.02
N ARG A 38 12.40 -57.16 6.24
CA ARG A 38 13.53 -56.25 6.00
C ARG A 38 13.89 -56.26 4.52
N SER A 39 14.46 -55.16 4.03
CA SER A 39 15.69 -55.28 3.24
C SER A 39 16.71 -54.25 3.72
N ILE A 40 17.97 -54.67 3.78
CA ILE A 40 19.13 -53.87 4.18
C ILE A 40 20.06 -53.88 2.97
N SER A 41 20.68 -52.74 2.66
CA SER A 41 22.01 -52.75 2.05
C SER A 41 22.87 -51.70 2.75
N SER A 42 24.14 -52.05 2.98
CA SER A 42 25.08 -51.31 3.82
C SER A 42 26.49 -51.42 3.24
N ARG A 43 27.35 -50.43 3.56
CA ARG A 43 28.83 -50.44 3.61
C ARG A 43 29.27 -49.04 4.09
N SER A 44 29.78 -48.88 5.31
CA SER A 44 31.19 -49.03 5.75
C SER A 44 32.10 -47.87 5.29
N ALA A 45 32.99 -47.26 6.06
CA ALA A 45 33.69 -47.58 7.33
C ALA A 45 33.86 -46.28 8.17
N ALA A 46 34.10 -46.19 9.49
CA ALA A 46 34.71 -47.01 10.55
C ALA A 46 36.19 -46.68 10.90
N SER A 47 36.41 -46.36 12.19
CA SER A 47 37.65 -46.24 13.02
C SER A 47 37.91 -44.83 13.58
N SER A 48 38.45 -44.58 14.79
CA SER A 48 38.40 -45.20 16.13
C SER A 48 39.32 -44.39 17.07
N ILE A 49 38.78 -43.91 18.20
CA ILE A 49 39.30 -44.03 19.58
C ILE A 49 40.74 -43.57 19.91
N ASN A 50 40.86 -42.59 20.82
CA ASN A 50 41.57 -42.69 22.12
C ASN A 50 41.26 -41.42 22.99
N THR A 51 41.40 -41.30 24.31
CA THR A 51 41.23 -42.06 25.58
C THR A 51 41.91 -41.16 26.66
N THR A 52 41.48 -41.19 27.94
CA THR A 52 42.20 -40.69 29.16
C THR A 52 42.02 -39.20 29.58
N THR A 53 42.25 -38.77 30.83
CA THR A 53 41.54 -38.99 32.13
C THR A 53 42.06 -37.97 33.20
N ARG A 54 41.15 -37.39 34.03
CA ARG A 54 41.32 -36.70 35.36
C ARG A 54 42.64 -35.96 35.74
N TRP A 55 42.51 -34.79 36.40
CA TRP A 55 42.98 -34.59 37.80
C TRP A 55 42.27 -33.39 38.50
N LEU A 56 42.49 -33.21 39.81
CA LEU A 56 41.69 -32.39 40.75
C LEU A 56 42.57 -31.66 41.80
N ALA A 57 41.95 -30.87 42.70
CA ALA A 57 42.50 -30.06 43.83
C ALA A 57 43.06 -28.67 43.46
N GLY A 58 42.96 -27.60 44.27
CA GLY A 58 42.27 -27.31 45.56
C GLY A 58 41.99 -25.79 45.65
N GLN A 59 41.58 -25.10 46.73
CA GLN A 59 41.24 -25.37 48.16
C GLN A 59 40.03 -24.45 48.53
N LEU A 60 39.10 -24.83 49.41
CA LEU A 60 39.08 -24.62 50.88
C LEU A 60 39.60 -23.27 51.41
N ASP A 61 38.71 -22.41 51.93
CA ASP A 61 38.58 -22.26 53.38
C ASP A 61 37.17 -21.81 53.83
N LEU A 62 36.84 -22.02 55.10
CA LEU A 62 35.53 -21.81 55.73
C LEU A 62 35.56 -20.62 56.70
N ASN A 63 34.44 -19.91 56.86
CA ASN A 63 34.05 -19.40 58.17
C ASN A 63 32.54 -19.14 58.30
N CYS A 64 31.92 -19.79 59.28
CA CYS A 64 30.54 -19.55 59.69
C CYS A 64 30.50 -18.55 60.85
N ARG A 65 29.47 -17.70 60.91
CA ARG A 65 28.67 -17.52 62.13
C ARG A 65 27.32 -16.85 61.86
N VAL A 66 26.30 -17.37 62.55
CA VAL A 66 24.92 -16.90 62.53
C VAL A 66 24.71 -15.97 63.73
N GLN A 67 24.00 -14.87 63.55
CA GLN A 67 23.21 -14.25 64.62
C GLN A 67 21.96 -13.57 64.04
N THR A 68 20.91 -13.50 64.85
CA THR A 68 19.50 -13.36 64.43
C THR A 68 18.86 -12.03 64.83
N CYS A 69 17.69 -11.74 64.25
CA CYS A 69 16.74 -10.66 64.63
C CYS A 69 17.15 -9.23 64.18
N THR A 70 16.27 -8.31 63.75
CA THR A 70 14.80 -8.30 63.52
C THR A 70 14.43 -7.03 62.72
N SER A 71 13.58 -7.09 61.69
CA SER A 71 12.82 -5.94 61.15
C SER A 71 11.69 -6.40 60.19
N PRO A 72 10.56 -5.68 60.03
CA PRO A 72 9.30 -6.27 59.56
C PRO A 72 8.97 -6.08 58.08
N SER A 73 7.99 -6.88 57.64
CA SER A 73 7.42 -6.96 56.29
C SER A 73 6.47 -5.80 55.95
N THR A 74 6.44 -5.37 54.68
CA THR A 74 5.16 -5.06 54.01
C THR A 74 5.25 -5.24 52.48
N MET A 75 4.62 -6.33 52.08
CA MET A 75 4.16 -6.78 50.77
C MET A 75 3.68 -5.72 49.78
N PHE A 76 3.94 -5.98 48.49
CA PHE A 76 2.84 -6.19 47.53
C PHE A 76 3.16 -7.40 46.65
N ASN A 77 2.22 -8.34 46.53
CA ASN A 77 2.49 -9.67 45.98
C ASN A 77 1.70 -9.92 44.68
N SER A 78 2.32 -10.65 43.76
CA SER A 78 1.70 -11.08 42.51
C SER A 78 0.72 -12.24 42.73
N THR A 79 -0.45 -12.22 42.09
CA THR A 79 -1.04 -13.33 41.28
C THR A 79 -2.55 -13.12 41.06
N SER A 80 -3.03 -13.39 39.84
CA SER A 80 -4.43 -13.81 39.63
C SER A 80 -4.60 -14.45 38.24
N THR A 81 -4.45 -15.77 38.20
CA THR A 81 -4.94 -16.58 37.08
C THR A 81 -6.43 -16.79 37.27
N ARG A 82 -7.29 -16.47 36.29
CA ARG A 82 -8.70 -16.90 36.31
C ARG A 82 -9.12 -17.51 34.98
N ALA A 83 -9.67 -18.71 35.09
CA ALA A 83 -10.34 -19.41 34.01
C ALA A 83 -11.64 -18.70 33.62
N TYR A 84 -12.02 -18.79 32.34
CA TYR A 84 -13.37 -18.48 31.89
C TYR A 84 -14.08 -19.76 31.45
N SER A 85 -15.14 -20.09 32.19
CA SER A 85 -16.06 -21.19 31.91
C SER A 85 -16.91 -20.90 30.67
N SER A 86 -17.18 -21.94 29.89
CA SER A 86 -18.12 -21.92 28.77
C SER A 86 -19.54 -21.57 29.21
N ILE A 87 -20.16 -20.60 28.56
CA ILE A 87 -21.61 -20.40 28.58
C ILE A 87 -22.15 -20.83 27.23
N THR A 88 -22.85 -21.96 27.20
CA THR A 88 -23.76 -22.33 26.11
C THR A 88 -25.00 -21.45 26.14
N LEU A 89 -25.38 -20.90 24.99
CA LEU A 89 -26.69 -20.26 24.79
C LEU A 89 -27.46 -21.04 23.73
N GLU A 90 -28.72 -21.31 24.05
CA GLU A 90 -29.56 -22.26 23.33
C GLU A 90 -30.06 -21.72 21.98
N THR A 91 -30.25 -22.64 21.04
CA THR A 91 -30.84 -22.36 19.73
C THR A 91 -32.36 -22.22 19.85
N SER A 92 -32.92 -21.03 19.56
CA SER A 92 -34.32 -20.93 19.14
C SER A 92 -34.44 -21.29 17.65
N LYS A 93 -35.43 -22.13 17.33
CA LYS A 93 -35.80 -22.48 15.95
C LYS A 93 -36.89 -21.53 15.49
N GLU A 94 -36.82 -21.07 14.24
CA GLU A 94 -38.00 -20.65 13.49
C GLU A 94 -37.81 -20.84 11.98
N ALA A 95 -38.93 -20.90 11.25
CA ALA A 95 -39.09 -21.67 10.02
C ALA A 95 -38.69 -20.93 8.72
N PRO A 96 -38.45 -21.64 7.59
CA PRO A 96 -38.12 -21.02 6.31
C PRO A 96 -39.36 -20.43 5.64
N LEU A 97 -39.21 -19.27 4.99
CA LEU A 97 -40.22 -18.71 4.10
C LEU A 97 -39.68 -18.67 2.67
N GLU A 98 -40.17 -19.57 1.83
CA GLU A 98 -40.03 -19.50 0.38
C GLU A 98 -40.72 -18.23 -0.15
N ARG A 99 -40.16 -17.61 -1.19
CA ARG A 99 -40.95 -16.77 -2.12
C ARG A 99 -40.29 -16.62 -3.48
N GLU A 100 -40.93 -17.30 -4.43
CA GLU A 100 -40.90 -17.18 -5.89
C GLU A 100 -40.08 -16.04 -6.54
N THR A 101 -39.16 -16.45 -7.40
CA THR A 101 -38.70 -15.63 -8.53
C THR A 101 -39.81 -15.46 -9.56
N ARG A 102 -40.34 -14.25 -9.72
CA ARG A 102 -41.24 -13.91 -10.84
C ARG A 102 -40.70 -12.73 -11.65
N TRP A 103 -39.96 -13.04 -12.71
CA TRP A 103 -39.59 -12.06 -13.73
C TRP A 103 -40.85 -11.60 -14.47
N LYS A 104 -41.04 -10.28 -14.58
CA LYS A 104 -41.92 -9.67 -15.58
C LYS A 104 -41.19 -8.54 -16.28
N THR A 105 -40.97 -8.76 -17.58
CA THR A 105 -40.52 -7.77 -18.54
C THR A 105 -41.66 -6.83 -18.92
N SER A 106 -41.38 -5.53 -18.97
CA SER A 106 -42.20 -4.53 -19.67
C SER A 106 -41.27 -3.41 -20.15
N GLY A 107 -41.28 -3.13 -21.46
CA GLY A 107 -40.38 -2.15 -22.10
C GLY A 107 -41.05 -0.82 -22.46
N HIS A 108 -40.35 -0.04 -23.29
CA HIS A 108 -40.66 1.34 -23.74
C HIS A 108 -40.52 2.41 -22.62
N GLU A 109 -39.99 3.62 -22.86
CA GLU A 109 -39.51 4.23 -24.11
C GLU A 109 -38.43 5.33 -23.91
N LYS A 110 -37.95 5.85 -25.05
CA LYS A 110 -36.85 6.80 -25.35
C LYS A 110 -36.72 8.06 -24.47
N GLY A 111 -35.48 8.57 -24.38
CA GLY A 111 -35.19 10.01 -24.57
C GLY A 111 -34.45 10.75 -23.45
N ALA A 112 -33.42 11.52 -23.84
CA ALA A 112 -32.65 12.47 -23.01
C ALA A 112 -31.90 11.89 -21.79
N GLY A 113 -30.62 11.57 -21.97
CA GLY A 113 -29.72 11.14 -20.90
C GLY A 113 -29.29 12.28 -19.97
N LYS A 114 -30.11 12.62 -18.97
CA LYS A 114 -29.66 13.45 -17.83
C LYS A 114 -28.83 12.63 -16.85
N ILE A 115 -27.54 12.99 -16.71
CA ILE A 115 -26.63 12.46 -15.67
C ILE A 115 -27.09 12.85 -14.24
N GLU A 116 -28.01 13.80 -14.11
CA GLU A 116 -28.46 14.42 -12.85
C GLU A 116 -29.22 13.52 -11.85
N THR A 117 -29.50 12.24 -12.13
CA THR A 117 -30.40 11.42 -11.28
C THR A 117 -29.78 10.21 -10.57
N CYS A 118 -28.45 10.12 -10.47
CA CYS A 118 -27.78 9.09 -9.65
C CYS A 118 -27.99 9.24 -8.13
N TRP A 119 -28.36 10.45 -7.66
CA TRP A 119 -28.49 10.80 -6.25
C TRP A 119 -29.63 10.07 -5.51
N ALA A 120 -30.76 9.82 -6.17
CA ALA A 120 -31.99 9.34 -5.53
C ALA A 120 -32.00 7.84 -5.15
N LYS A 121 -30.93 7.08 -5.43
CA LYS A 121 -30.91 5.60 -5.31
C LYS A 121 -29.72 4.99 -4.52
N ARG A 122 -29.20 5.62 -3.45
CA ARG A 122 -28.47 4.90 -2.36
C ARG A 122 -28.34 5.72 -1.06
N PRO A 123 -28.95 5.23 0.04
CA PRO A 123 -28.25 5.16 1.31
C PRO A 123 -28.13 3.69 1.75
N ARG A 124 -27.10 2.99 1.26
CA ARG A 124 -26.66 1.71 1.82
C ARG A 124 -25.32 1.92 2.50
N ALA A 125 -25.13 1.29 3.65
CA ALA A 125 -23.99 1.47 4.53
C ALA A 125 -22.64 1.35 3.81
N ILE A 126 -21.60 1.99 4.37
CA ILE A 126 -20.21 1.90 3.92
C ILE A 126 -19.85 0.42 3.70
N ARG A 127 -19.85 -0.01 2.44
CA ARG A 127 -19.42 -1.35 2.07
C ARG A 127 -17.92 -1.29 1.88
N PHE A 128 -17.19 -1.92 2.79
CA PHE A 128 -15.80 -2.23 2.56
C PHE A 128 -15.72 -3.11 1.30
N SER A 129 -15.22 -2.53 0.22
CA SER A 129 -14.85 -3.25 -0.98
C SER A 129 -13.59 -4.08 -0.70
N TRP A 130 -13.53 -5.26 -1.28
CA TRP A 130 -12.45 -6.22 -1.10
C TRP A 130 -11.86 -6.60 -2.44
N VAL A 131 -10.55 -6.78 -2.51
CA VAL A 131 -9.82 -7.14 -3.72
C VAL A 131 -8.89 -8.32 -3.43
N ASP A 132 -8.76 -9.19 -4.42
CA ASP A 132 -7.77 -10.27 -4.46
C ASP A 132 -6.37 -9.68 -4.60
N ASP A 133 -5.51 -9.86 -3.59
CA ASP A 133 -4.21 -9.21 -3.52
C ASP A 133 -3.09 -10.03 -4.17
N THR A 134 -2.33 -9.40 -5.07
CA THR A 134 -1.20 -10.01 -5.79
C THR A 134 0.09 -9.96 -4.95
N PRO A 135 0.95 -10.99 -5.02
CA PRO A 135 2.19 -11.02 -4.22
C PRO A 135 3.19 -9.95 -4.67
N LEU A 136 3.24 -9.66 -5.97
CA LEU A 136 4.00 -8.59 -6.59
C LEU A 136 3.08 -7.81 -7.54
N PRO A 137 3.01 -6.47 -7.47
CA PRO A 137 2.21 -5.70 -8.41
C PRO A 137 2.61 -5.91 -9.87
N ILE A 138 1.63 -6.03 -10.76
CA ILE A 138 1.86 -6.35 -12.17
C ILE A 138 2.70 -5.29 -12.90
N ASN A 139 2.59 -4.02 -12.51
CA ASN A 139 3.34 -2.92 -13.08
C ASN A 139 4.87 -3.02 -12.89
N LEU A 140 5.34 -3.79 -11.90
CA LEU A 140 6.77 -4.06 -11.72
C LEU A 140 7.38 -4.76 -12.93
N SER A 141 6.61 -5.53 -13.69
CA SER A 141 7.08 -6.18 -14.92
C SER A 141 7.43 -5.18 -16.02
N GLY A 142 6.53 -4.23 -16.31
CA GLY A 142 6.76 -3.15 -17.28
C GLY A 142 7.87 -2.20 -16.83
N ALA A 143 7.92 -1.89 -15.52
CA ALA A 143 9.00 -1.10 -14.94
C ALA A 143 10.37 -1.81 -15.05
N PHE A 144 10.43 -3.14 -14.89
CA PHE A 144 11.65 -3.92 -15.08
C PHE A 144 12.09 -3.96 -16.56
N LEU A 145 11.17 -4.16 -17.50
CA LEU A 145 11.47 -4.09 -18.93
C LEU A 145 11.99 -2.69 -19.34
N THR A 146 11.39 -1.63 -18.80
CA THR A 146 11.85 -0.24 -18.98
C THR A 146 13.26 -0.04 -18.43
N PHE A 147 13.55 -0.60 -17.24
CA PHE A 147 14.89 -0.62 -16.68
C PHE A 147 15.91 -1.35 -17.58
N LEU A 148 15.57 -2.52 -18.12
CA LEU A 148 16.47 -3.25 -19.03
C LEU A 148 16.81 -2.47 -20.31
N MET A 149 15.90 -1.63 -20.80
CA MET A 149 16.14 -0.79 -21.98
C MET A 149 16.98 0.47 -21.68
N HIS A 150 16.87 1.05 -20.48
CA HIS A 150 17.47 2.36 -20.15
C HIS A 150 18.60 2.32 -19.11
N ASN A 151 18.85 1.17 -18.47
CA ASN A 151 19.88 0.94 -17.45
C ASN A 151 19.86 1.91 -16.24
N LYS A 152 18.71 2.56 -15.97
CA LYS A 152 18.49 3.48 -14.84
C LYS A 152 17.67 2.80 -13.74
N LEU A 153 18.25 2.71 -12.54
CA LEU A 153 17.57 2.13 -11.40
C LEU A 153 16.42 3.03 -10.89
N PRO A 154 15.41 2.48 -10.18
CA PRO A 154 14.32 3.24 -9.57
C PRO A 154 14.76 4.44 -8.71
N ASN A 155 15.94 4.38 -8.08
CA ASN A 155 16.52 5.46 -7.28
C ASN A 155 17.36 6.47 -8.09
N GLY A 156 17.22 6.50 -9.42
CA GLY A 156 17.96 7.38 -10.33
C GLY A 156 19.44 7.02 -10.51
N ARG A 157 19.99 6.09 -9.73
CA ARG A 157 21.39 5.66 -9.85
C ARG A 157 21.60 4.89 -11.15
N VAL A 158 22.81 5.01 -11.71
CA VAL A 158 23.26 4.15 -12.80
C VAL A 158 23.44 2.73 -12.24
N ASN A 159 22.91 1.73 -12.95
CA ASN A 159 23.11 0.34 -12.58
C ASN A 159 24.60 -0.06 -12.67
N PRO A 160 25.20 -0.63 -11.60
CA PRO A 160 26.60 -1.05 -11.60
C PRO A 160 26.85 -2.35 -12.36
N LEU A 161 25.80 -3.13 -12.66
CA LEU A 161 25.92 -4.41 -13.37
C LEU A 161 25.96 -4.20 -14.89
N PRO A 162 26.67 -5.06 -15.66
CA PRO A 162 26.60 -5.04 -17.11
C PRO A 162 25.17 -5.21 -17.63
N SER A 163 24.75 -4.38 -18.58
CA SER A 163 23.44 -4.47 -19.22
C SER A 163 23.37 -5.61 -20.25
N LEU A 164 22.16 -6.04 -20.59
CA LEU A 164 21.92 -6.79 -21.82
C LEU A 164 22.13 -5.88 -23.04
N THR A 165 22.65 -6.42 -24.14
CA THR A 165 22.65 -5.67 -25.40
C THR A 165 21.24 -5.59 -26.01
N PRO A 166 20.95 -4.63 -26.91
CA PRO A 166 19.59 -4.47 -27.45
C PRO A 166 19.08 -5.68 -28.23
N ASP A 167 19.97 -6.46 -28.85
CA ASP A 167 19.64 -7.72 -29.52
C ASP A 167 19.24 -8.81 -28.52
N GLU A 168 19.97 -8.92 -27.41
CA GLU A 168 19.73 -9.91 -26.36
C GLU A 168 18.43 -9.60 -25.59
N TYR A 169 18.13 -8.32 -25.37
CA TYR A 169 16.82 -7.88 -24.89
C TYR A 169 15.70 -8.35 -25.83
N ALA A 170 15.89 -8.29 -27.16
CA ALA A 170 14.91 -8.80 -28.11
C ALA A 170 14.75 -10.33 -28.08
N LEU A 171 15.72 -11.08 -27.54
CA LEU A 171 15.59 -12.53 -27.29
C LEU A 171 14.70 -12.84 -26.08
N LEU A 172 14.66 -11.96 -25.07
CA LEU A 172 13.79 -12.09 -23.89
C LEU A 172 12.30 -12.16 -24.28
N LEU A 173 11.93 -11.44 -25.34
CA LEU A 173 10.59 -11.39 -25.91
C LEU A 173 10.26 -12.57 -26.86
N LYS A 174 11.27 -13.31 -27.33
CA LYS A 174 11.10 -14.41 -28.30
C LYS A 174 11.02 -15.78 -27.59
N PRO A 175 10.14 -16.68 -28.04
CA PRO A 175 10.18 -18.10 -27.68
C PRO A 175 11.57 -18.73 -27.78
N PHE A 176 11.97 -19.52 -26.79
CA PHE A 176 13.30 -20.16 -26.76
C PHE A 176 13.60 -21.00 -28.01
N ASN A 177 12.59 -21.70 -28.55
CA ASN A 177 12.73 -22.51 -29.76
C ASN A 177 13.04 -21.72 -31.05
N GLN A 178 12.94 -20.39 -31.05
CA GLN A 178 13.26 -19.55 -32.20
C GLN A 178 14.72 -19.08 -32.23
N TRP A 179 15.46 -19.17 -31.12
CA TRP A 179 16.78 -18.56 -31.02
C TRP A 179 17.80 -19.32 -30.17
N ALA A 180 17.36 -20.07 -29.15
CA ALA A 180 18.26 -20.69 -28.20
C ALA A 180 18.90 -21.97 -28.77
N PRO A 181 20.14 -22.31 -28.40
CA PRO A 181 20.72 -23.62 -28.73
C PRO A 181 20.04 -24.80 -28.02
N ALA A 182 20.43 -26.02 -28.40
CA ALA A 182 20.13 -27.20 -27.58
C ALA A 182 20.83 -27.10 -26.21
N PRO A 183 20.21 -27.56 -25.11
CA PRO A 183 18.91 -28.28 -25.05
C PRO A 183 17.67 -27.36 -25.09
N PHE A 184 17.84 -26.03 -25.00
CA PHE A 184 16.77 -25.05 -24.79
C PHE A 184 15.75 -24.92 -25.93
N ASN A 185 16.07 -25.41 -27.14
CA ASN A 185 15.17 -25.41 -28.30
C ASN A 185 14.28 -26.67 -28.45
N ASN A 186 14.35 -27.63 -27.53
CA ASN A 186 13.55 -28.85 -27.64
C ASN A 186 12.04 -28.57 -27.44
N ARG A 187 11.17 -29.30 -28.16
CA ARG A 187 9.69 -29.22 -28.02
C ARG A 187 9.18 -29.60 -26.63
N SER A 188 9.99 -30.24 -25.80
CA SER A 188 9.69 -30.57 -24.40
C SER A 188 9.88 -29.40 -23.41
N ILE A 189 10.43 -28.28 -23.88
CA ILE A 189 10.59 -27.04 -23.11
C ILE A 189 9.43 -26.09 -23.43
N PRO A 190 8.96 -25.25 -22.47
CA PRO A 190 7.94 -24.25 -22.75
C PRO A 190 8.28 -23.42 -24.00
N GLN A 191 7.36 -23.38 -24.96
CA GLN A 191 7.49 -22.58 -26.19
C GLN A 191 7.18 -21.08 -25.94
N GLU A 192 7.15 -20.69 -24.68
CA GLU A 192 6.92 -19.33 -24.23
C GLU A 192 8.25 -18.55 -24.25
N SER A 193 8.15 -17.23 -24.35
CA SER A 193 9.32 -16.37 -24.14
C SER A 193 9.63 -16.23 -22.66
N ALA A 194 10.87 -15.87 -22.32
CA ALA A 194 11.25 -15.56 -20.95
C ALA A 194 10.35 -14.45 -20.35
N ALA A 195 9.94 -13.48 -21.17
CA ALA A 195 8.99 -12.43 -20.80
C ALA A 195 7.62 -12.98 -20.37
N ILE A 196 7.02 -13.89 -21.15
CA ILE A 196 5.73 -14.51 -20.80
C ILE A 196 5.85 -15.31 -19.50
N LEU A 197 6.92 -16.09 -19.36
CA LEU A 197 7.18 -16.90 -18.17
C LEU A 197 7.27 -16.05 -16.90
N PHE A 198 8.08 -14.98 -16.90
CA PHE A 198 8.17 -14.14 -15.70
C PHE A 198 6.91 -13.31 -15.45
N LEU A 199 6.20 -12.86 -16.50
CA LEU A 199 4.92 -12.13 -16.35
C LEU A 199 3.89 -12.94 -15.57
N SER A 200 3.86 -14.27 -15.77
CA SER A 200 2.95 -15.18 -15.05
C SER A 200 3.16 -15.18 -13.52
N ALA A 201 4.38 -14.88 -13.06
CA ALA A 201 4.73 -14.87 -11.64
C ALA A 201 4.30 -13.57 -10.92
N PHE A 202 4.19 -12.44 -11.62
CA PHE A 202 3.75 -11.16 -11.03
C PHE A 202 2.26 -11.20 -10.63
N GLY A 203 1.38 -11.49 -11.59
CA GLY A 203 -0.07 -11.51 -11.37
C GLY A 203 -0.56 -12.63 -10.44
N GLY A 204 0.34 -13.44 -9.86
CA GLY A 204 -0.01 -14.66 -9.16
C GLY A 204 -0.76 -15.66 -10.04
N LEU A 205 -0.66 -15.56 -11.38
CA LEU A 205 -1.39 -16.42 -12.31
C LEU A 205 -1.03 -17.88 -12.13
N GLU A 206 0.25 -18.18 -11.86
CA GLU A 206 0.66 -19.53 -11.45
C GLU A 206 0.10 -19.94 -10.08
N GLU A 207 -0.06 -19.02 -9.13
CA GLU A 207 -0.75 -19.32 -7.86
C GLU A 207 -2.25 -19.56 -8.11
N LEU A 208 -2.90 -18.87 -9.06
CA LEU A 208 -4.28 -19.09 -9.51
C LEU A 208 -4.45 -20.42 -10.27
N PHE A 209 -3.51 -20.81 -11.14
CA PHE A 209 -3.52 -22.12 -11.82
C PHE A 209 -3.17 -23.28 -10.87
N ALA A 210 -2.37 -23.02 -9.83
CA ALA A 210 -2.24 -23.93 -8.70
C ALA A 210 -3.54 -23.95 -7.87
N PHE A 211 -4.19 -22.81 -7.66
CA PHE A 211 -5.46 -22.69 -6.95
C PHE A 211 -6.59 -23.45 -7.64
N GLY A 212 -6.67 -23.44 -8.99
CA GLY A 212 -7.58 -24.28 -9.75
C GLY A 212 -7.37 -25.79 -9.51
N ARG A 213 -6.10 -26.23 -9.40
CA ARG A 213 -5.75 -27.61 -9.00
C ARG A 213 -6.04 -27.89 -7.52
N ILE A 214 -5.96 -26.89 -6.66
CA ILE A 214 -6.23 -26.99 -5.22
C ILE A 214 -7.74 -26.96 -4.91
N ILE A 215 -8.57 -26.26 -5.70
CA ILE A 215 -10.04 -26.32 -5.62
C ILE A 215 -10.52 -27.74 -5.90
N ALA A 216 -9.95 -28.42 -6.90
CA ALA A 216 -10.20 -29.84 -7.15
C ALA A 216 -9.75 -30.77 -6.00
N GLY A 217 -8.90 -30.27 -5.08
CA GLY A 217 -8.42 -30.97 -3.88
C GLY A 217 -8.96 -30.43 -2.54
N GLY A 218 -9.92 -29.50 -2.55
CA GLY A 218 -10.67 -29.08 -1.36
C GLY A 218 -9.95 -28.23 -0.30
N ARG A 219 -8.77 -27.64 -0.55
CA ARG A 219 -8.05 -26.81 0.45
C ARG A 219 -8.16 -25.31 0.16
N PHE A 220 -8.97 -24.58 0.95
CA PHE A 220 -9.15 -23.13 0.80
C PHE A 220 -8.00 -22.29 1.41
N GLU A 221 -6.83 -22.33 0.78
CA GLU A 221 -5.70 -21.42 1.03
C GLU A 221 -5.19 -20.88 -0.31
N GLY A 222 -5.06 -19.56 -0.49
CA GLY A 222 -4.62 -19.01 -1.79
C GLY A 222 -4.41 -17.51 -1.83
N ILE A 223 -5.49 -16.72 -1.71
CA ILE A 223 -5.42 -15.26 -1.86
C ILE A 223 -6.01 -14.55 -0.62
N PRO A 224 -5.25 -13.64 0.02
CA PRO A 224 -5.80 -12.75 1.03
C PRO A 224 -6.65 -11.69 0.35
N MET A 225 -7.85 -11.51 0.86
CA MET A 225 -8.68 -10.38 0.52
C MET A 225 -8.21 -9.19 1.36
N LEU A 226 -7.58 -8.21 0.73
CA LEU A 226 -7.37 -6.90 1.34
C LEU A 226 -8.62 -6.05 1.15
N THR A 227 -8.84 -5.09 2.05
CA THR A 227 -9.78 -4.00 1.77
C THR A 227 -9.21 -3.12 0.65
N TYR A 228 -10.10 -2.52 -0.15
CA TYR A 228 -9.70 -1.80 -1.37
C TYR A 228 -8.71 -0.67 -1.08
N ASP A 229 -8.91 0.08 0.01
CA ASP A 229 -8.01 1.12 0.51
C ASP A 229 -6.59 0.61 0.77
N LEU A 230 -6.42 -0.56 1.39
CA LEU A 230 -5.11 -1.15 1.65
C LEU A 230 -4.44 -1.68 0.37
N SER A 231 -5.19 -2.34 -0.52
CA SER A 231 -4.65 -2.78 -1.82
C SER A 231 -4.25 -1.58 -2.70
N PHE A 232 -5.06 -0.51 -2.66
CA PHE A 232 -4.74 0.76 -3.30
C PHE A 232 -3.44 1.33 -2.75
N LEU A 233 -3.34 1.60 -1.44
CA LEU A 233 -2.11 2.11 -0.81
C LEU A 233 -0.87 1.23 -1.09
N LYS A 234 -1.02 -0.10 -1.14
CA LYS A 234 0.07 -1.03 -1.47
C LYS A 234 0.62 -0.76 -2.85
N GLN A 235 -0.24 -0.67 -3.85
CA GLN A 235 0.14 -0.36 -5.23
C GLN A 235 0.73 1.06 -5.37
N ARG A 236 0.28 2.05 -4.58
CA ARG A 236 0.88 3.40 -4.55
C ARG A 236 2.32 3.36 -4.08
N ALA A 237 2.56 2.71 -2.93
CA ALA A 237 3.88 2.57 -2.35
C ALA A 237 4.85 1.87 -3.33
N TRP A 238 4.42 0.77 -3.94
CA TRP A 238 5.19 0.10 -5.01
C TRP A 238 5.38 0.95 -6.25
N GLY A 239 4.46 1.86 -6.56
CA GLY A 239 4.56 2.89 -7.58
C GLY A 239 5.49 4.06 -7.22
N GLY A 240 5.93 4.16 -5.96
CA GLY A 240 6.66 5.33 -5.47
C GLY A 240 5.77 6.54 -5.19
N LEU A 241 4.44 6.42 -5.28
CA LEU A 241 3.50 7.49 -4.97
C LEU A 241 3.23 7.57 -3.47
N VAL A 242 3.15 8.80 -2.96
CA VAL A 242 2.79 9.07 -1.57
C VAL A 242 1.28 8.88 -1.32
N PRO A 243 0.83 8.63 -0.08
CA PRO A 243 -0.59 8.47 0.26
C PRO A 243 -1.43 9.69 -0.13
N LEU A 244 -0.89 10.90 0.06
CA LEU A 244 -1.47 12.18 -0.29
C LEU A 244 -0.35 13.10 -0.76
N SER A 245 -0.56 13.87 -1.84
CA SER A 245 0.46 14.83 -2.28
C SER A 245 0.58 16.00 -1.31
N ASN A 246 1.74 16.68 -1.33
CA ASN A 246 2.01 17.80 -0.43
C ASN A 246 1.04 18.97 -0.66
N ARG A 247 0.69 19.26 -1.92
CA ARG A 247 -0.37 20.21 -2.26
C ARG A 247 -1.73 19.81 -1.69
N ARG A 248 -2.17 18.56 -1.87
CA ARG A 248 -3.46 18.09 -1.30
C ARG A 248 -3.45 18.14 0.23
N TRP A 249 -2.30 17.97 0.88
CA TRP A 249 -2.13 18.12 2.34
C TRP A 249 -2.36 19.57 2.79
N GLU A 250 -1.79 20.54 2.06
CA GLU A 250 -1.96 21.99 2.31
C GLU A 250 -3.37 22.49 1.96
N GLU A 251 -3.97 22.06 0.85
CA GLU A 251 -5.35 22.38 0.49
C GLU A 251 -6.32 21.94 1.60
N LYS A 252 -6.08 20.77 2.20
CA LYS A 252 -6.81 20.25 3.37
C LYS A 252 -6.41 20.87 4.70
N LYS A 253 -5.42 21.77 4.71
CA LYS A 253 -4.87 22.45 5.89
C LYS A 253 -4.44 21.48 7.00
N LEU A 254 -3.92 20.30 6.64
CA LEU A 254 -3.60 19.24 7.61
C LEU A 254 -2.48 19.64 8.59
N ASP A 255 -1.70 20.66 8.24
CA ASP A 255 -0.75 21.33 9.14
C ASP A 255 -1.39 22.24 10.18
N GLN A 256 -2.70 22.48 10.16
CA GLN A 256 -3.36 23.29 11.18
C GLN A 256 -3.71 22.37 12.37
N SER A 257 -2.67 21.86 13.02
CA SER A 257 -2.80 20.87 14.11
C SER A 257 -3.47 21.43 15.37
N ASP A 258 -3.58 22.76 15.49
CA ASP A 258 -4.29 23.49 16.55
C ASP A 258 -5.74 22.99 16.74
N GLU A 259 -6.43 22.64 15.65
CA GLU A 259 -7.74 22.01 15.71
C GLU A 259 -7.63 20.49 15.88
N THR A 260 -8.21 19.95 16.96
CA THR A 260 -8.29 18.49 17.23
C THR A 260 -8.86 17.70 16.05
N LYS A 261 -9.85 18.24 15.33
CA LYS A 261 -10.46 17.56 14.17
C LYS A 261 -9.46 17.43 13.02
N THR A 262 -8.73 18.50 12.72
CA THR A 262 -7.74 18.56 11.63
C THR A 262 -6.52 17.70 11.97
N PHE A 263 -6.03 17.76 13.21
CA PHE A 263 -4.99 16.87 13.71
C PHE A 263 -5.37 15.37 13.58
N LEU A 264 -6.60 14.99 13.91
CA LEU A 264 -7.05 13.59 13.77
C LEU A 264 -7.13 13.14 12.31
N LYS A 265 -7.55 14.01 11.38
CA LYS A 265 -7.52 13.74 9.92
C LYS A 265 -6.07 13.57 9.44
N ALA A 266 -5.17 14.45 9.86
CA ALA A 266 -3.75 14.38 9.52
C ALA A 266 -3.11 13.08 10.05
N LEU A 267 -3.47 12.65 11.27
CA LEU A 267 -3.08 11.34 11.79
C LEU A 267 -3.65 10.16 10.99
N ASP A 268 -4.90 10.21 10.49
CA ASP A 268 -5.40 9.16 9.59
C ASP A 268 -4.54 9.06 8.32
N TYR A 269 -4.11 10.20 7.77
CA TYR A 269 -3.16 10.24 6.65
C TYR A 269 -1.80 9.64 7.02
N LEU A 270 -1.32 9.83 8.25
CA LEU A 270 -0.13 9.17 8.76
C LEU A 270 -0.34 7.67 9.09
N GLU A 271 -1.55 7.19 9.44
CA GLU A 271 -1.88 5.76 9.61
C GLU A 271 -1.72 4.95 8.29
N SER A 272 -1.64 5.62 7.13
CA SER A 272 -1.43 4.96 5.82
C SER A 272 -0.19 4.05 5.75
N ILE A 273 0.83 4.31 6.59
CA ILE A 273 2.02 3.45 6.79
C ILE A 273 1.67 1.99 7.12
N TYR A 274 0.50 1.72 7.68
CA TYR A 274 0.05 0.36 8.00
C TYR A 274 -0.13 -0.52 6.76
N VAL A 275 -0.05 0.05 5.55
CA VAL A 275 0.20 -0.71 4.31
C VAL A 275 1.44 -1.61 4.41
N PHE A 276 2.53 -1.13 5.02
CA PHE A 276 3.73 -1.93 5.21
C PHE A 276 3.57 -2.98 6.31
N LEU A 277 2.69 -2.78 7.30
CA LEU A 277 2.29 -3.88 8.20
C LEU A 277 1.58 -5.00 7.43
N ALA A 278 0.74 -4.67 6.44
CA ALA A 278 0.07 -5.65 5.60
C ALA A 278 1.07 -6.40 4.69
N ILE A 279 2.03 -5.69 4.08
CA ILE A 279 3.12 -6.31 3.28
C ILE A 279 4.01 -7.20 4.17
N ASN A 280 4.27 -6.80 5.42
CA ASN A 280 5.07 -7.55 6.38
C ASN A 280 4.35 -8.72 7.08
N LEU A 281 3.09 -9.02 6.74
CA LEU A 281 2.43 -10.21 7.27
C LEU A 281 3.22 -11.47 6.83
N PRO A 282 3.50 -12.45 7.72
CA PRO A 282 4.34 -13.60 7.38
C PRO A 282 3.87 -14.37 6.14
N GLY A 283 2.55 -14.47 5.92
CA GLY A 283 1.99 -15.06 4.70
C GLY A 283 2.29 -14.28 3.43
N GLU A 284 2.25 -12.94 3.49
CA GLU A 284 2.56 -12.07 2.35
C GLU A 284 4.04 -12.07 2.02
N LEU A 285 4.92 -12.04 3.03
CA LEU A 285 6.35 -12.18 2.85
C LEU A 285 6.73 -13.50 2.16
N VAL A 286 6.10 -14.62 2.56
CA VAL A 286 6.30 -15.92 1.90
C VAL A 286 5.78 -15.90 0.46
N ARG A 287 4.60 -15.33 0.20
CA ARG A 287 4.04 -15.23 -1.17
C ARG A 287 4.90 -14.35 -2.07
N MET A 288 5.26 -13.15 -1.61
CA MET A 288 6.17 -12.21 -2.29
C MET A 288 7.52 -12.88 -2.58
N GLY A 289 8.10 -13.59 -1.60
CA GLY A 289 9.37 -14.29 -1.77
C GLY A 289 9.30 -15.44 -2.77
N ARG A 290 8.20 -16.20 -2.81
CA ARG A 290 7.97 -17.19 -3.87
C ARG A 290 7.85 -16.55 -5.24
N ALA A 291 7.08 -15.46 -5.37
CA ALA A 291 6.91 -14.76 -6.65
C ALA A 291 8.24 -14.19 -7.17
N TYR A 292 8.98 -13.48 -6.32
CA TYR A 292 10.33 -12.98 -6.64
C TYR A 292 11.28 -14.12 -7.07
N ASN A 293 11.31 -15.23 -6.31
CA ASN A 293 12.21 -16.34 -6.59
C ASN A 293 11.87 -17.04 -7.92
N ARG A 294 10.60 -17.08 -8.32
CA ARG A 294 10.20 -17.60 -9.65
C ARG A 294 10.62 -16.67 -10.78
N VAL A 295 10.41 -15.35 -10.64
CA VAL A 295 10.94 -14.37 -11.62
C VAL A 295 12.45 -14.55 -11.78
N TYR A 296 13.18 -14.66 -10.67
CA TYR A 296 14.62 -14.94 -10.68
C TYR A 296 14.95 -16.24 -11.43
N ASP A 297 14.24 -17.35 -11.16
CA ASP A 297 14.49 -18.65 -11.80
C ASP A 297 14.18 -18.66 -13.31
N HIS A 298 13.12 -17.98 -13.76
CA HIS A 298 12.82 -17.83 -15.19
C HIS A 298 13.90 -17.02 -15.91
N LEU A 299 14.43 -15.98 -15.26
CA LEU A 299 15.51 -15.16 -15.82
C LEU A 299 16.87 -15.87 -15.75
N ALA A 300 17.14 -16.67 -14.72
CA ALA A 300 18.36 -17.48 -14.64
C ALA A 300 18.40 -18.54 -15.77
N ARG A 301 17.25 -19.18 -16.06
CA ARG A 301 17.11 -20.06 -17.23
C ARG A 301 17.32 -19.33 -18.56
N PHE A 302 16.87 -18.08 -18.65
CA PHE A 302 17.16 -17.24 -19.81
C PHE A 302 18.67 -16.96 -19.93
N ASP A 303 19.35 -16.67 -18.82
CA ASP A 303 20.80 -16.44 -18.78
C ASP A 303 21.61 -17.69 -19.19
N GLU A 304 21.18 -18.89 -18.80
CA GLU A 304 21.78 -20.16 -19.27
C GLU A 304 21.65 -20.33 -20.80
N ALA A 305 20.45 -20.13 -21.34
CA ALA A 305 20.19 -20.20 -22.78
C ALA A 305 20.96 -19.12 -23.56
N LEU A 306 21.06 -17.92 -22.98
CA LEU A 306 21.80 -16.79 -23.53
C LEU A 306 23.31 -17.05 -23.51
N ALA A 307 23.86 -17.63 -22.45
CA ALA A 307 25.26 -18.06 -22.37
C ALA A 307 25.58 -19.12 -23.44
N ALA A 308 24.69 -20.10 -23.66
CA ALA A 308 24.84 -21.08 -24.74
C ALA A 308 24.82 -20.41 -26.13
N TYR A 309 23.90 -19.46 -26.35
CA TYR A 309 23.80 -18.69 -27.61
C TYR A 309 25.05 -17.85 -27.87
N ARG A 310 25.57 -17.19 -26.83
CA ARG A 310 26.81 -16.42 -26.83
C ARG A 310 28.02 -17.30 -27.18
N ALA A 311 28.13 -18.49 -26.59
CA ALA A 311 29.24 -19.42 -26.84
C ALA A 311 29.36 -19.90 -28.30
N GLN A 312 28.28 -19.83 -29.09
CA GLN A 312 28.30 -20.15 -30.53
C GLN A 312 28.83 -19.01 -31.41
N ARG A 313 29.09 -17.81 -30.84
CA ARG A 313 29.50 -16.62 -31.60
C ARG A 313 30.96 -16.24 -31.30
N PRO A 314 31.85 -16.15 -32.32
CA PRO A 314 33.30 -15.99 -32.15
C PRO A 314 33.77 -14.59 -31.70
N GLN A 315 32.87 -13.70 -31.26
CA GLN A 315 33.18 -12.34 -30.77
C GLN A 315 32.71 -12.10 -29.33
N THR A 316 32.54 -13.14 -28.54
CA THR A 316 32.15 -12.98 -27.13
C THR A 316 33.30 -12.43 -26.30
N LYS A 317 33.16 -11.16 -25.88
CA LYS A 317 33.95 -10.53 -24.82
C LYS A 317 33.92 -11.39 -23.55
N ASP A 318 34.91 -11.19 -22.68
CA ASP A 318 35.03 -11.79 -21.35
C ASP A 318 33.65 -12.08 -20.71
N PRO A 319 33.32 -13.33 -20.35
CA PRO A 319 32.05 -13.70 -19.75
C PRO A 319 31.65 -12.87 -18.52
N SER A 320 32.61 -12.31 -17.77
CA SER A 320 32.35 -11.43 -16.63
C SER A 320 31.82 -10.04 -17.02
N SER A 321 32.05 -9.61 -18.26
CA SER A 321 31.61 -8.31 -18.80
C SER A 321 30.19 -8.33 -19.40
N GLN A 322 29.49 -9.47 -19.33
CA GLN A 322 28.22 -9.69 -20.01
C GLN A 322 27.04 -9.62 -19.04
N GLY A 323 25.98 -8.91 -19.43
CA GLY A 323 24.78 -8.80 -18.60
C GLY A 323 24.05 -10.13 -18.41
N LYS A 324 23.47 -10.30 -17.21
CA LYS A 324 22.61 -11.41 -16.79
C LYS A 324 21.29 -10.87 -16.27
N ALA A 325 20.18 -11.30 -16.86
CA ALA A 325 18.84 -10.85 -16.52
C ALA A 325 18.44 -11.15 -15.07
N ALA A 326 18.89 -12.25 -14.47
CA ALA A 326 18.56 -12.60 -13.09
C ALA A 326 19.24 -11.68 -12.06
N GLU A 327 20.51 -11.33 -12.28
CA GLU A 327 21.24 -10.38 -11.43
C GLU A 327 20.71 -8.94 -11.61
N LEU A 328 20.36 -8.57 -12.85
CA LEU A 328 19.68 -7.30 -13.17
C LEU A 328 18.29 -7.20 -12.51
N TRP A 329 17.51 -8.28 -12.48
CA TRP A 329 16.23 -8.33 -11.77
C TRP A 329 16.41 -8.13 -10.27
N ALA A 330 17.40 -8.79 -9.67
CA ALA A 330 17.73 -8.62 -8.27
C ALA A 330 18.06 -7.15 -7.94
N GLU A 331 19.04 -6.54 -8.62
CA GLU A 331 19.42 -5.13 -8.35
C GLU A 331 18.25 -4.16 -8.57
N PHE A 332 17.45 -4.34 -9.63
CA PHE A 332 16.23 -3.58 -9.86
C PHE A 332 15.22 -3.72 -8.71
N PHE A 333 14.94 -4.95 -8.27
CA PHE A 333 13.94 -5.22 -7.25
C PHE A 333 14.36 -4.66 -5.89
N PHE A 334 15.62 -4.86 -5.48
CA PHE A 334 16.15 -4.29 -4.24
C PHE A 334 16.13 -2.75 -4.30
N SER A 335 16.54 -2.14 -5.42
CA SER A 335 16.44 -0.69 -5.62
C SER A 335 15.00 -0.17 -5.59
N ARG A 336 14.03 -0.93 -6.12
CA ARG A 336 12.60 -0.60 -6.07
C ARG A 336 12.07 -0.61 -4.63
N VAL A 337 12.46 -1.60 -3.83
CA VAL A 337 12.11 -1.69 -2.40
C VAL A 337 12.76 -0.57 -1.59
N GLU A 338 14.05 -0.30 -1.82
CA GLU A 338 14.77 0.82 -1.20
C GLU A 338 14.05 2.15 -1.49
N TYR A 339 13.73 2.42 -2.77
CA TYR A 339 13.01 3.63 -3.18
C TYR A 339 11.64 3.72 -2.49
N MET A 340 10.83 2.65 -2.54
CA MET A 340 9.49 2.62 -1.93
C MET A 340 9.56 2.99 -0.43
N LEU A 341 10.44 2.33 0.33
CA LEU A 341 10.59 2.57 1.77
C LEU A 341 11.09 3.99 2.04
N ALA A 342 12.13 4.44 1.33
CA ALA A 342 12.70 5.78 1.52
C ALA A 342 11.71 6.89 1.15
N ARG A 343 10.97 6.76 0.03
CA ARG A 343 10.03 7.78 -0.45
C ARG A 343 8.83 7.96 0.48
N THR A 344 8.22 6.86 0.94
CA THR A 344 7.08 6.95 1.87
C THR A 344 7.54 7.40 3.26
N ARG A 345 8.74 6.98 3.71
CA ARG A 345 9.31 7.46 4.97
C ARG A 345 9.64 8.95 4.92
N GLN A 346 10.28 9.46 3.86
CA GLN A 346 10.58 10.88 3.70
C GLN A 346 9.31 11.74 3.80
N TRP A 347 8.24 11.34 3.10
CA TRP A 347 6.93 11.99 3.19
C TRP A 347 6.36 11.96 4.61
N TYR A 348 6.31 10.78 5.23
CA TYR A 348 5.80 10.60 6.59
C TYR A 348 6.55 11.47 7.60
N MET A 349 7.89 11.47 7.54
CA MET A 349 8.72 12.22 8.49
C MET A 349 8.59 13.72 8.31
N SER A 350 8.46 14.23 7.08
CA SER A 350 8.23 15.66 6.82
C SER A 350 6.98 16.17 7.54
N HIS A 351 5.87 15.47 7.35
CA HIS A 351 4.57 15.85 7.94
C HIS A 351 4.53 15.60 9.45
N ALA A 352 5.02 14.43 9.92
CA ALA A 352 5.06 14.11 11.34
C ALA A 352 5.95 15.06 12.15
N ASN A 353 7.11 15.46 11.62
CA ASN A 353 7.99 16.45 12.26
C ASN A 353 7.33 17.84 12.31
N THR A 354 6.62 18.26 11.26
CA THR A 354 5.90 19.54 11.24
C THR A 354 4.79 19.58 12.28
N MET A 355 3.93 18.55 12.32
CA MET A 355 2.89 18.41 13.34
C MET A 355 3.47 18.38 14.75
N TYR A 356 4.57 17.65 14.95
CA TYR A 356 5.26 17.58 16.24
C TYR A 356 5.81 18.95 16.68
N ALA A 357 6.47 19.69 15.78
CA ALA A 357 7.01 21.01 16.07
C ALA A 357 5.94 22.07 16.38
N GLN A 358 4.70 21.88 15.90
CA GLN A 358 3.56 22.72 16.27
C GLN A 358 3.03 22.36 17.67
N VAL A 359 2.72 21.08 17.90
CA VAL A 359 2.23 20.58 19.21
C VAL A 359 3.24 20.90 20.33
N LEU A 360 4.55 20.82 20.05
CA LEU A 360 5.61 21.18 20.98
C LEU A 360 5.63 22.68 21.28
N ARG A 361 5.47 23.55 20.26
CA ARG A 361 5.38 25.01 20.46
C ARG A 361 4.14 25.39 21.25
N GLU A 362 2.98 24.83 20.93
CA GLU A 362 1.74 25.06 21.68
C GLU A 362 1.94 24.72 23.16
N LEU A 363 2.54 23.56 23.46
CA LEU A 363 2.85 23.13 24.82
C LEU A 363 3.84 24.08 25.54
N GLN A 364 4.85 24.60 24.85
CA GLN A 364 5.81 25.58 25.39
C GLN A 364 5.17 26.94 25.69
N THR A 365 4.14 27.34 24.93
CA THR A 365 3.45 28.64 25.13
C THR A 365 2.36 28.60 26.19
N ARG A 366 2.04 27.44 26.77
CA ARG A 366 0.92 27.27 27.70
C ARG A 366 1.29 27.58 29.15
N PRO A 367 0.38 28.20 29.93
CA PRO A 367 0.56 28.33 31.37
C PRO A 367 0.37 26.98 32.08
N PRO A 368 0.98 26.78 33.27
CA PRO A 368 0.76 25.57 34.07
C PRO A 368 -0.72 25.41 34.46
N GLN A 369 -1.34 24.28 34.06
CA GLN A 369 -2.75 23.98 34.37
C GLN A 369 -2.94 23.36 35.77
N GLN A 370 -4.17 23.38 36.26
CA GLN A 370 -4.55 22.66 37.48
C GLN A 370 -4.73 21.16 37.21
N PRO A 371 -4.53 20.27 38.22
CA PRO A 371 -4.69 18.84 38.04
C PRO A 371 -6.17 18.47 37.77
N GLY A 372 -6.44 17.78 36.66
CA GLY A 372 -7.76 17.15 36.41
C GLY A 372 -8.33 17.33 35.00
N GLU A 373 -7.85 18.30 34.23
CA GLU A 373 -8.23 18.44 32.81
C GLU A 373 -7.39 17.51 31.93
N GLU A 374 -8.04 16.74 31.04
CA GLU A 374 -7.33 15.92 30.05
C GLU A 374 -6.77 16.84 28.96
N ASP A 375 -5.50 17.23 29.09
CA ASP A 375 -4.88 18.12 28.09
C ASP A 375 -4.76 17.41 26.73
N MET A 376 -5.59 17.87 25.80
CA MET A 376 -5.59 17.47 24.40
C MET A 376 -4.23 17.63 23.72
N VAL A 377 -3.37 18.57 24.13
CA VAL A 377 -2.00 18.72 23.59
C VAL A 377 -1.10 17.58 24.01
N ILE A 378 -1.12 17.20 25.29
CA ILE A 378 -0.40 16.02 25.75
C ILE A 378 -0.90 14.78 25.00
N ARG A 379 -2.21 14.67 24.79
CA ARG A 379 -2.78 13.57 24.00
C ARG A 379 -2.34 13.58 22.54
N ARG A 380 -2.34 14.74 21.86
CA ARG A 380 -1.79 14.90 20.50
C ARG A 380 -0.33 14.47 20.44
N LEU A 381 0.48 14.93 21.38
CA LEU A 381 1.91 14.63 21.51
C LEU A 381 2.18 13.14 21.70
N MET A 382 1.46 12.49 22.62
CA MET A 382 1.54 11.05 22.86
C MET A 382 1.08 10.23 21.65
N MET A 383 0.06 10.70 20.92
CA MET A 383 -0.36 10.07 19.66
C MET A 383 0.73 10.18 18.59
N LEU A 384 1.38 11.33 18.41
CA LEU A 384 2.49 11.49 17.46
C LEU A 384 3.69 10.61 17.82
N LEU A 385 4.13 10.60 19.08
CA LEU A 385 5.22 9.75 19.57
C LEU A 385 4.93 8.27 19.32
N LYS A 386 3.71 7.81 19.61
CA LYS A 386 3.27 6.44 19.33
C LYS A 386 3.33 6.12 17.83
N HIS A 387 2.78 6.97 16.98
CA HIS A 387 2.80 6.72 15.53
C HIS A 387 4.23 6.73 14.97
N ARG A 388 5.13 7.59 15.48
CA ARG A 388 6.54 7.60 15.07
C ARG A 388 7.24 6.29 15.41
N ILE A 389 7.03 5.74 16.61
CA ILE A 389 7.54 4.41 17.00
C ILE A 389 7.01 3.33 16.06
N GLU A 390 5.68 3.30 15.84
CA GLU A 390 5.05 2.32 14.96
C GLU A 390 5.58 2.43 13.51
N ALA A 391 5.83 3.64 13.01
CA ALA A 391 6.38 3.88 11.68
C ALA A 391 7.77 3.30 11.47
N GLU A 392 8.70 3.52 12.40
CA GLU A 392 10.09 3.06 12.24
C GLU A 392 10.21 1.52 12.33
N ILE A 393 9.37 0.87 13.16
CA ILE A 393 9.24 -0.60 13.19
C ILE A 393 8.63 -1.12 11.87
N THR A 394 7.73 -0.35 11.27
CA THR A 394 6.94 -0.71 10.09
C THR A 394 7.71 -0.48 8.77
N PHE A 395 8.58 0.52 8.68
CA PHE A 395 9.41 0.85 7.51
C PHE A 395 10.62 -0.11 7.32
N GLN A 396 10.41 -1.40 7.56
CA GLN A 396 11.42 -2.45 7.39
C GLN A 396 10.82 -3.66 6.69
N LEU A 397 11.27 -3.97 5.47
CA LEU A 397 10.85 -5.17 4.73
C LEU A 397 11.91 -6.28 4.89
N PRO A 398 11.63 -7.42 5.54
CA PRO A 398 12.56 -8.54 5.62
C PRO A 398 12.61 -9.25 4.27
N LEU A 399 13.78 -9.27 3.65
CA LEU A 399 14.02 -9.86 2.33
C LEU A 399 14.83 -11.17 2.44
N HIS A 400 14.77 -11.83 3.60
CA HIS A 400 15.43 -13.11 3.86
C HIS A 400 14.82 -14.24 3.01
N GLY A 401 15.66 -15.11 2.45
CA GLY A 401 15.20 -16.21 1.57
C GLY A 401 14.92 -15.81 0.12
N LEU A 402 15.15 -14.54 -0.26
CA LEU A 402 15.21 -14.14 -1.66
C LEU A 402 16.54 -14.60 -2.30
N LYS A 403 16.47 -15.14 -3.51
CA LYS A 403 17.61 -15.53 -4.33
C LYS A 403 18.37 -14.29 -4.82
N ASN A 404 19.61 -14.11 -4.39
CA ASN A 404 20.59 -13.23 -5.03
C ASN A 404 22.02 -13.60 -4.58
N PRO A 405 22.92 -14.05 -5.47
CA PRO A 405 24.30 -14.41 -5.11
C PRO A 405 25.17 -13.21 -4.68
N LEU A 406 24.80 -11.98 -5.05
CA LEU A 406 25.62 -10.78 -4.84
C LEU A 406 25.38 -10.08 -3.47
N PHE A 407 24.34 -10.48 -2.72
CA PHE A 407 23.74 -9.62 -1.67
C PHE A 407 23.78 -10.17 -0.24
N HIS A 408 24.55 -11.24 0.04
CA HIS A 408 24.68 -11.80 1.40
C HIS A 408 25.08 -10.77 2.49
N TRP A 409 25.65 -9.63 2.12
CA TRP A 409 25.99 -8.51 3.02
C TRP A 409 24.94 -7.39 3.05
N LYS A 410 24.39 -6.94 1.91
CA LYS A 410 23.34 -5.88 1.84
C LYS A 410 22.03 -6.29 2.52
N LEU A 411 21.80 -7.58 2.78
CA LEU A 411 20.66 -8.10 3.56
C LEU A 411 20.85 -8.00 5.08
N GLN A 412 22.02 -7.55 5.57
CA GLN A 412 22.30 -7.30 6.99
C GLN A 412 21.72 -5.94 7.46
N CYS A 413 20.51 -5.60 7.00
CA CYS A 413 19.75 -4.42 7.46
C CYS A 413 19.02 -4.64 8.79
N ASN A 414 19.13 -5.84 9.37
CA ASN A 414 18.99 -5.99 10.82
C ASN A 414 20.37 -5.69 11.43
N PRO A 415 20.49 -4.97 12.56
CA PRO A 415 21.77 -4.83 13.26
C PRO A 415 22.39 -6.23 13.48
N PRO A 416 23.73 -6.37 13.44
CA PRO A 416 24.38 -7.66 13.44
C PRO A 416 23.87 -8.52 14.60
N ILE A 417 23.18 -9.60 14.24
CA ILE A 417 22.52 -10.57 15.16
C ILE A 417 23.47 -10.99 16.29
N ILE A 418 24.76 -11.03 15.96
CA ILE A 418 25.93 -11.30 16.80
C ILE A 418 25.86 -10.60 18.18
N ASP A 419 25.60 -9.29 18.21
CA ASP A 419 25.75 -8.48 19.44
C ASP A 419 24.56 -8.68 20.41
N TRP A 420 23.35 -8.86 19.87
CA TRP A 420 22.18 -9.22 20.68
C TRP A 420 22.12 -10.72 21.01
N GLU A 421 22.70 -11.60 20.20
CA GLU A 421 22.89 -13.00 20.60
C GLU A 421 23.81 -13.12 21.82
N GLU A 422 24.89 -12.35 21.88
CA GLU A 422 25.74 -12.29 23.07
C GLU A 422 24.99 -11.72 24.28
N HIS A 423 24.20 -10.65 24.06
CA HIS A 423 23.33 -10.08 25.10
C HIS A 423 22.26 -11.07 25.62
N VAL A 424 21.58 -11.82 24.74
CA VAL A 424 20.56 -12.84 25.10
C VAL A 424 21.18 -14.07 25.72
N ARG A 425 22.35 -14.52 25.24
CA ARG A 425 23.13 -15.60 25.89
C ARG A 425 23.51 -15.18 27.31
N SER A 426 23.93 -13.93 27.52
CA SER A 426 24.23 -13.38 28.85
C SER A 426 22.99 -13.24 29.75
N ALA A 427 21.82 -12.93 29.16
CA ALA A 427 20.52 -12.88 29.85
C ALA A 427 19.86 -14.25 30.10
N GLY A 428 20.44 -15.34 29.59
CA GLY A 428 20.15 -16.72 29.99
C GLY A 428 18.75 -17.26 29.65
N LYS A 429 18.00 -16.67 28.71
CA LYS A 429 16.63 -17.11 28.40
C LYS A 429 16.32 -17.20 26.90
N LEU A 430 15.97 -18.43 26.52
CA LEU A 430 15.35 -18.92 25.26
C LEU A 430 16.24 -18.98 24.00
N PRO A 431 16.40 -20.17 23.37
CA PRO A 431 16.93 -20.27 22.03
C PRO A 431 15.86 -19.82 21.01
N ILE A 432 16.26 -19.01 20.03
CA ILE A 432 15.38 -18.56 18.95
C ILE A 432 15.20 -19.73 17.96
N PRO A 433 13.98 -20.24 17.70
CA PRO A 433 13.78 -21.33 16.75
C PRO A 433 13.99 -20.86 15.31
N GLN A 434 14.97 -21.45 14.62
CA GLN A 434 15.14 -21.27 13.18
C GLN A 434 13.93 -21.89 12.44
N GLY A 435 12.91 -21.07 12.15
CA GLY A 435 11.75 -21.50 11.37
C GLY A 435 10.45 -20.72 11.57
N ILE A 436 10.34 -19.87 12.61
CA ILE A 436 9.08 -19.20 12.97
C ILE A 436 9.18 -17.68 12.70
N PHE A 437 8.87 -17.29 11.46
CA PHE A 437 8.87 -15.88 11.01
C PHE A 437 7.94 -14.90 11.77
N PRO A 438 6.84 -15.28 12.43
CA PRO A 438 6.06 -14.38 13.30
C PRO A 438 6.88 -13.60 14.33
N ASP A 439 7.97 -14.18 14.83
CA ASP A 439 8.79 -13.53 15.86
C ASP A 439 9.56 -12.30 15.33
N ALA A 440 9.74 -12.16 14.02
CA ALA A 440 10.56 -11.09 13.44
C ALA A 440 10.03 -9.68 13.73
N MET A 441 8.70 -9.46 13.74
CA MET A 441 8.12 -8.14 14.06
C MET A 441 8.13 -7.84 15.56
N LEU A 442 7.77 -8.81 16.41
CA LEU A 442 7.84 -8.67 17.87
C LEU A 442 9.29 -8.47 18.34
N TYR A 443 10.24 -9.15 17.70
CA TYR A 443 11.67 -8.96 17.91
C TYR A 443 12.12 -7.54 17.52
N ARG A 444 11.75 -7.05 16.33
CA ARG A 444 12.04 -5.67 15.91
C ARG A 444 11.46 -4.63 16.84
N GLU A 445 10.19 -4.78 17.23
CA GLU A 445 9.53 -3.94 18.23
C GLU A 445 10.28 -3.95 19.56
N THR A 446 10.72 -5.12 20.03
CA THR A 446 11.52 -5.27 21.26
C THR A 446 12.88 -4.58 21.16
N VAL A 447 13.64 -4.81 20.08
CA VAL A 447 14.96 -4.20 19.89
C VAL A 447 14.84 -2.67 19.72
N PHE A 448 13.86 -2.20 18.95
CA PHE A 448 13.59 -0.77 18.78
C PHE A 448 13.22 -0.11 20.12
N THR A 449 12.31 -0.71 20.87
CA THR A 449 11.85 -0.22 22.17
C THR A 449 13.00 -0.18 23.19
N ASN A 450 13.83 -1.22 23.25
CA ASN A 450 15.00 -1.27 24.13
C ASN A 450 16.04 -0.18 23.77
N ARG A 451 16.35 -0.01 22.48
CA ARG A 451 17.26 1.05 21.98
C ARG A 451 16.71 2.45 22.26
N TYR A 452 15.40 2.66 22.05
CA TYR A 452 14.72 3.91 22.39
C TYR A 452 14.83 4.24 23.88
N PHE A 453 14.49 3.28 24.77
CA PHE A 453 14.60 3.49 26.21
C PHE A 453 16.04 3.72 26.67
N HIS A 454 17.04 3.10 26.03
CA HIS A 454 18.45 3.38 26.30
C HIS A 454 18.78 4.86 26.04
N PHE A 455 18.58 5.37 24.82
CA PHE A 455 18.88 6.78 24.49
C PHE A 455 18.03 7.79 25.26
N PHE A 456 16.76 7.48 25.52
CA PHE A 456 15.91 8.31 26.37
C PHE A 456 16.46 8.40 27.80
N ASN A 457 16.89 7.28 28.38
CA ASN A 457 17.44 7.24 29.74
C ASN A 457 18.82 7.91 29.82
N GLU A 458 19.67 7.82 28.81
CA GLU A 458 20.96 8.53 28.79
C GLU A 458 20.77 10.05 28.71
N ARG A 459 19.90 10.51 27.80
CA ARG A 459 19.65 11.95 27.63
C ARG A 459 18.94 12.55 28.84
N THR A 460 17.97 11.86 29.44
CA THR A 460 17.34 12.33 30.70
C THR A 460 18.30 12.37 31.89
N LYS A 461 19.27 11.44 31.99
CA LYS A 461 20.36 11.54 33.00
C LYS A 461 21.23 12.77 32.77
N SER A 462 21.58 13.07 31.51
CA SER A 462 22.45 14.22 31.18
C SER A 462 21.82 15.57 31.51
N THR A 463 20.48 15.66 31.54
CA THR A 463 19.75 16.92 31.80
C THR A 463 19.56 17.25 33.29
N GLY A 464 20.19 16.52 34.20
CA GLY A 464 20.09 16.73 35.64
C GLY A 464 18.85 16.09 36.29
N ARG A 465 18.97 15.77 37.58
CA ARG A 465 17.86 15.41 38.47
C ARG A 465 17.62 16.56 39.44
N ASP A 466 16.92 17.59 39.00
CA ASP A 466 16.31 18.51 39.95
C ASP A 466 15.12 17.79 40.63
N GLY A 467 14.94 18.06 41.93
CA GLY A 467 14.11 17.24 42.80
C GLY A 467 12.65 17.18 42.37
N LEU A 468 12.07 15.96 42.35
CA LEU A 468 10.63 15.78 42.16
C LEU A 468 9.85 16.25 43.40
N GLU A 469 9.50 17.53 43.45
CA GLU A 469 8.30 17.96 44.19
C GLU A 469 7.07 17.64 43.32
N ALA A 470 6.56 16.42 43.49
CA ALA A 470 5.69 15.72 42.53
C ALA A 470 4.20 16.19 42.51
N HIS A 471 3.93 17.49 42.66
CA HIS A 471 2.56 17.99 42.93
C HIS A 471 2.03 19.06 41.96
N ARG A 472 2.81 19.53 40.99
CA ARG A 472 2.28 20.37 39.89
C ARG A 472 2.80 19.88 38.54
N TRP A 473 1.90 19.73 37.58
CA TRP A 473 2.27 19.46 36.19
C TRP A 473 2.84 20.74 35.55
N ASP A 474 3.96 20.59 34.85
CA ASP A 474 4.61 21.67 34.09
C ASP A 474 4.59 21.35 32.58
N PRO A 475 3.95 22.20 31.76
CA PRO A 475 4.02 22.13 30.30
C PRO A 475 5.47 22.13 29.78
N SER A 476 6.34 22.94 30.38
CA SER A 476 7.71 23.16 29.89
C SER A 476 8.57 21.90 30.06
N GLU A 477 8.55 21.30 31.25
CA GLU A 477 9.19 20.02 31.53
C GLU A 477 8.60 18.86 30.70
N THR A 478 7.29 18.90 30.40
CA THR A 478 6.64 17.92 29.52
C THR A 478 7.14 18.07 28.07
N ALA A 479 7.21 19.30 27.56
CA ALA A 479 7.78 19.62 26.26
C ALA A 479 9.25 19.18 26.17
N ARG A 480 10.06 19.47 27.20
CA ARG A 480 11.47 19.07 27.29
C ARG A 480 11.64 17.55 27.24
N LYS A 481 10.88 16.79 28.03
CA LYS A 481 10.88 15.32 27.99
C LYS A 481 10.47 14.78 26.62
N ALA A 482 9.48 15.40 25.98
CA ALA A 482 9.05 15.01 24.65
C ALA A 482 10.10 15.32 23.57
N ALA A 483 10.86 16.41 23.68
CA ALA A 483 11.99 16.72 22.79
C ALA A 483 13.11 15.69 22.93
N VAL A 484 13.43 15.29 24.18
CA VAL A 484 14.37 14.19 24.45
C VAL A 484 13.89 12.86 23.86
N ALA A 485 12.59 12.55 23.97
CA ALA A 485 11.99 11.36 23.37
C ALA A 485 12.06 11.38 21.83
N TRP A 486 11.67 12.49 21.19
CA TRP A 486 11.70 12.58 19.72
C TRP A 486 13.12 12.46 19.17
N ALA A 487 14.08 13.18 19.76
CA ALA A 487 15.47 13.05 19.38
C ALA A 487 16.01 11.62 19.64
N ALA A 488 15.54 10.93 20.68
CA ALA A 488 15.94 9.54 20.95
C ALA A 488 15.41 8.60 19.86
N LEU A 489 14.22 8.84 19.33
CA LEU A 489 13.71 8.13 18.15
C LEU A 489 14.60 8.41 16.94
N ASP A 490 14.95 9.68 16.65
CA ASP A 490 15.85 10.01 15.53
C ASP A 490 17.23 9.31 15.63
N GLN A 491 17.75 9.11 16.86
CA GLN A 491 18.98 8.32 17.08
C GLN A 491 18.79 6.85 16.71
N VAL A 492 17.78 6.16 17.26
CA VAL A 492 17.48 4.75 16.92
C VAL A 492 17.25 4.60 15.42
N SER A 493 16.54 5.54 14.83
CA SER A 493 16.24 5.62 13.41
C SER A 493 17.46 5.82 12.51
N SER A 494 18.54 6.40 13.02
CA SER A 494 19.83 6.48 12.32
C SER A 494 20.64 5.19 12.44
N GLU A 495 20.58 4.50 13.59
CA GLU A 495 21.31 3.25 13.86
C GLU A 495 20.69 2.03 13.19
N MET A 496 19.36 1.96 13.10
CA MET A 496 18.65 0.84 12.51
C MET A 496 18.61 0.85 10.98
N GLN A 497 19.19 1.85 10.33
CA GLN A 497 19.15 1.97 8.88
C GLN A 497 20.49 1.58 8.23
N PRO A 498 20.45 0.78 7.15
CA PRO A 498 21.65 0.47 6.39
C PRO A 498 22.16 1.75 5.73
N ALA A 499 23.48 1.98 5.83
CA ALA A 499 24.11 3.20 5.29
C ALA A 499 23.81 3.43 3.80
N SER A 500 23.54 2.39 3.00
CA SER A 500 23.20 2.50 1.58
C SER A 500 21.83 3.10 1.28
N ALA A 501 20.84 2.92 2.16
CA ALA A 501 19.45 3.33 1.94
C ALA A 501 19.21 4.83 2.19
N MET A 502 20.15 5.51 2.86
CA MET A 502 20.10 6.94 3.17
C MET A 502 21.21 7.75 2.44
N ALA A 503 22.17 7.09 1.79
CA ALA A 503 23.33 7.75 1.16
C ALA A 503 23.01 8.61 -0.08
N THR A 504 21.77 8.61 -0.58
CA THR A 504 21.35 9.51 -1.66
C THR A 504 19.94 10.00 -1.36
N PRO A 505 19.71 11.31 -1.19
CA PRO A 505 18.35 11.83 -1.05
C PRO A 505 17.57 11.56 -2.34
N ILE A 506 16.28 11.26 -2.22
CA ILE A 506 15.42 11.15 -3.39
C ILE A 506 15.20 12.56 -3.94
N THR A 507 15.73 12.81 -5.13
CA THR A 507 15.66 14.09 -5.84
C THR A 507 14.56 14.13 -6.89
N GLU A 508 14.03 12.97 -7.30
CA GLU A 508 13.09 12.82 -8.40
C GLU A 508 12.02 11.77 -8.09
N GLU A 509 10.79 11.99 -8.54
CA GLU A 509 9.76 10.97 -8.49
C GLU A 509 10.04 9.83 -9.47
N LEU A 510 9.59 8.64 -9.10
CA LEU A 510 9.79 7.41 -9.87
C LEU A 510 9.14 7.45 -11.25
N TRP A 511 7.97 8.08 -11.35
CA TRP A 511 7.29 8.28 -12.65
C TRP A 511 8.03 9.29 -13.52
N ILE A 512 8.64 10.33 -12.95
CA ILE A 512 9.46 11.32 -13.69
C ILE A 512 10.75 10.64 -14.20
N THR A 513 11.37 9.80 -13.37
CA THR A 513 12.52 8.97 -13.76
C THR A 513 12.19 8.05 -14.94
N GLN A 514 10.97 7.50 -14.98
CA GLN A 514 10.47 6.65 -16.07
C GLN A 514 9.97 7.44 -17.29
N LEU A 515 9.51 8.68 -17.12
CA LEU A 515 8.99 9.54 -18.19
C LEU A 515 10.12 10.12 -19.05
N LYS A 516 11.21 10.59 -18.43
CA LYS A 516 12.32 11.24 -19.15
C LYS A 516 12.86 10.46 -20.35
N PRO A 517 13.09 9.13 -20.29
CA PRO A 517 13.54 8.35 -21.45
C PRO A 517 12.63 8.43 -22.69
N TYR A 518 11.34 8.71 -22.53
CA TYR A 518 10.41 8.89 -23.65
C TYR A 518 10.49 10.29 -24.27
N LEU A 519 10.90 11.29 -23.50
CA LEU A 519 11.04 12.69 -23.91
C LEU A 519 12.45 13.02 -24.44
N SER A 520 13.47 12.32 -23.94
CA SER A 520 14.85 12.45 -24.41
C SER A 520 15.03 11.81 -25.78
N GLU A 521 16.01 12.28 -26.56
CA GLU A 521 16.38 11.64 -27.82
C GLU A 521 16.86 10.21 -27.59
N TYR A 522 16.08 9.26 -28.11
CA TYR A 522 16.56 7.92 -28.41
C TYR A 522 17.78 8.01 -29.33
N PRO A 523 18.75 7.09 -29.26
CA PRO A 523 19.81 7.01 -30.25
C PRO A 523 19.21 6.95 -31.67
N PRO A 524 19.72 7.74 -32.63
CA PRO A 524 19.02 8.08 -33.88
C PRO A 524 18.74 6.90 -34.81
N ASP A 525 19.38 5.74 -34.60
CA ASP A 525 19.26 4.55 -35.44
C ASP A 525 17.92 3.78 -35.27
N ARG A 526 16.99 4.28 -34.44
CA ARG A 526 15.64 3.71 -34.30
C ARG A 526 14.60 4.77 -34.66
N ALA A 527 13.88 4.53 -35.76
CA ALA A 527 12.75 5.34 -36.25
C ALA A 527 11.47 5.22 -35.38
N ALA A 528 11.63 5.26 -34.05
CA ALA A 528 10.54 5.35 -33.11
C ALA A 528 10.04 6.80 -32.99
N THR A 529 8.73 6.98 -32.87
CA THR A 529 8.11 8.29 -32.65
C THR A 529 8.69 8.97 -31.41
N LYS A 530 9.42 10.08 -31.61
CA LYS A 530 9.93 10.94 -30.54
C LYS A 530 8.75 11.67 -29.90
N TYR A 531 8.50 11.43 -28.62
CA TYR A 531 7.55 12.25 -27.88
C TYR A 531 8.21 13.57 -27.51
N THR A 532 7.59 14.68 -27.90
CA THR A 532 8.03 16.04 -27.55
C THR A 532 7.25 16.61 -26.37
N HIS A 533 6.08 16.02 -26.10
CA HIS A 533 5.16 16.45 -25.04
C HIS A 533 4.56 15.22 -24.34
N TRP A 534 3.97 15.45 -23.18
CA TRP A 534 3.18 14.44 -22.46
C TRP A 534 1.99 15.09 -21.77
N GLY A 535 0.99 14.30 -21.38
CA GLY A 535 -0.17 14.80 -20.64
C GLY A 535 -1.46 14.14 -21.13
N PHE A 536 -2.47 14.93 -21.47
CA PHE A 536 -3.79 14.41 -21.85
C PHE A 536 -4.34 15.04 -23.12
N VAL A 537 -5.23 14.32 -23.79
CA VAL A 537 -6.23 14.89 -24.70
C VAL A 537 -7.51 15.17 -23.91
N ALA A 538 -8.15 16.31 -24.17
CA ALA A 538 -9.32 16.78 -23.43
C ALA A 538 -10.42 17.26 -24.39
N TYR A 539 -11.68 16.92 -24.11
CA TYR A 539 -12.82 17.34 -24.91
C TYR A 539 -13.64 18.39 -24.17
N ARG A 540 -13.94 19.51 -24.84
CA ARG A 540 -15.07 20.38 -24.47
C ARG A 540 -16.34 19.71 -25.00
N LEU A 541 -17.20 19.24 -24.10
CA LEU A 541 -18.51 18.66 -24.40
C LEU A 541 -19.66 19.48 -23.80
N ASP A 542 -19.41 20.76 -23.53
CA ASP A 542 -20.42 21.74 -23.19
C ASP A 542 -20.40 22.88 -24.21
N TYR A 543 -21.58 23.15 -24.76
CA TYR A 543 -21.85 24.18 -25.77
C TYR A 543 -22.85 25.22 -25.22
N SER A 544 -23.34 25.02 -23.99
CA SER A 544 -24.25 25.93 -23.29
C SER A 544 -23.56 27.14 -22.66
N HIS A 545 -22.30 27.01 -22.23
CA HIS A 545 -21.50 28.12 -21.72
C HIS A 545 -20.94 28.99 -22.87
N SER A 546 -20.89 30.30 -22.61
CA SER A 546 -20.30 31.27 -23.52
C SER A 546 -18.78 31.09 -23.67
N GLU A 547 -18.19 31.58 -24.77
CA GLU A 547 -16.72 31.54 -24.95
C GLU A 547 -15.97 32.27 -23.81
N ALA A 548 -16.52 33.36 -23.28
CA ALA A 548 -15.92 34.07 -22.14
C ALA A 548 -15.96 33.24 -20.84
N GLU A 549 -17.01 32.44 -20.63
CA GLU A 549 -17.06 31.46 -19.54
C GLU A 549 -16.05 30.32 -19.78
N TRP A 550 -15.95 29.83 -21.01
CA TRP A 550 -15.00 28.78 -21.39
C TRP A 550 -13.53 29.22 -21.21
N GLU A 551 -13.16 30.43 -21.65
CA GLU A 551 -11.85 31.04 -21.40
C GLU A 551 -11.57 31.19 -19.90
N ALA A 552 -12.54 31.70 -19.13
CA ALA A 552 -12.41 31.84 -17.67
C ALA A 552 -12.32 30.50 -16.92
N PHE A 553 -12.89 29.41 -17.47
CA PHE A 553 -12.65 28.05 -17.01
C PHE A 553 -11.22 27.59 -17.35
N LEU A 554 -10.80 27.76 -18.61
CA LEU A 554 -9.47 27.33 -19.07
C LEU A 554 -8.34 28.01 -18.29
N ASP A 555 -8.42 29.32 -18.05
CA ASP A 555 -7.41 30.05 -17.28
C ASP A 555 -7.25 29.50 -15.87
N LYS A 556 -8.37 29.28 -15.17
CA LYS A 556 -8.37 28.70 -13.82
C LYS A 556 -7.90 27.25 -13.81
N PHE A 557 -8.37 26.44 -14.75
CA PHE A 557 -8.00 25.03 -14.86
C PHE A 557 -6.52 24.85 -15.22
N ASN A 558 -5.97 25.65 -16.13
CA ASN A 558 -4.56 25.64 -16.49
C ASN A 558 -3.69 26.13 -15.31
N SER A 559 -4.10 27.19 -14.61
CA SER A 559 -3.44 27.66 -13.39
C SER A 559 -3.42 26.56 -12.31
N ASP A 560 -4.57 25.94 -12.05
CA ASP A 560 -4.68 24.86 -11.07
C ASP A 560 -3.84 23.65 -11.46
N THR A 561 -3.89 23.21 -12.72
CA THR A 561 -3.15 22.02 -13.16
C THR A 561 -1.66 22.26 -13.33
N ALA A 562 -1.18 23.51 -13.41
CA ALA A 562 0.24 23.87 -13.41
C ALA A 562 0.88 24.03 -12.01
N ALA A 563 0.07 24.08 -10.94
CA ALA A 563 0.55 24.26 -9.57
C ALA A 563 1.06 22.94 -8.93
N TRP A 564 2.26 22.47 -9.28
CA TRP A 564 2.88 21.24 -8.71
C TRP A 564 3.80 21.52 -7.51
N SER A 565 3.68 22.71 -6.94
CA SER A 565 4.52 23.27 -5.89
C SER A 565 3.72 23.50 -4.63
N SER A 566 4.32 23.27 -3.47
CA SER A 566 3.68 23.44 -2.17
C SER A 566 4.70 23.77 -1.09
N MET A 567 4.25 24.27 0.07
CA MET A 567 5.07 24.61 1.23
C MET A 567 5.92 23.43 1.77
N HIS A 568 5.40 22.18 1.70
CA HIS A 568 6.17 20.96 2.06
C HIS A 568 7.05 20.42 0.93
N GLY A 569 7.20 21.18 -0.15
CA GLY A 569 8.07 20.87 -1.28
C GLY A 569 7.31 20.39 -2.51
N ASN A 570 7.86 20.75 -3.67
CA ASN A 570 7.32 20.41 -4.99
C ASN A 570 7.34 18.89 -5.24
N VAL A 571 6.56 18.45 -6.23
CA VAL A 571 6.75 17.15 -6.87
C VAL A 571 8.22 17.00 -7.30
N LEU A 572 8.90 15.97 -6.78
CA LEU A 572 10.34 15.85 -6.89
C LEU A 572 10.78 15.69 -8.35
N GLY A 573 11.60 16.60 -8.85
CA GLY A 573 12.05 16.62 -10.25
C GLY A 573 11.06 17.20 -11.27
N ALA A 574 9.93 17.76 -10.83
CA ALA A 574 8.88 18.36 -11.68
C ALA A 574 9.42 19.30 -12.77
N GLU A 575 10.29 20.22 -12.39
CA GLU A 575 10.83 21.28 -13.27
C GLU A 575 11.54 20.72 -14.52
N GLN A 576 11.96 19.45 -14.51
CA GLN A 576 12.62 18.81 -15.65
C GLN A 576 11.64 18.23 -16.71
N VAL A 577 10.34 18.22 -16.42
CA VAL A 577 9.30 17.68 -17.31
C VAL A 577 8.11 18.63 -17.49
N LYS A 578 7.93 19.60 -16.60
CA LYS A 578 6.77 20.51 -16.55
C LYS A 578 6.53 21.26 -17.86
N ASP A 579 7.56 21.83 -18.47
CA ASP A 579 7.45 22.60 -19.73
C ASP A 579 6.99 21.76 -20.93
N SER A 580 7.14 20.44 -20.86
CA SER A 580 6.65 19.49 -21.87
C SER A 580 5.27 18.92 -21.56
N CYS A 581 4.68 19.27 -20.41
CA CYS A 581 3.33 18.86 -20.03
C CYS A 581 2.30 19.69 -20.82
N LYS A 582 1.35 19.01 -21.48
CA LYS A 582 0.30 19.64 -22.30
C LYS A 582 -1.04 18.95 -22.13
N ILE A 583 -2.09 19.76 -22.20
CA ILE A 583 -3.47 19.31 -22.39
C ILE A 583 -3.92 19.79 -23.78
N ILE A 584 -4.19 18.84 -24.68
CA ILE A 584 -4.67 19.14 -26.03
C ILE A 584 -6.19 19.19 -25.99
N TRP A 585 -6.76 20.39 -26.05
CA TRP A 585 -8.20 20.60 -26.08
C TRP A 585 -8.79 20.42 -27.48
N ILE A 586 -9.86 19.65 -27.55
CA ILE A 586 -10.67 19.38 -28.75
C ILE A 586 -12.09 19.86 -28.46
N ASN A 587 -12.64 20.71 -29.31
CA ASN A 587 -14.05 21.08 -29.23
C ASN A 587 -14.89 19.95 -29.84
N GLY A 588 -15.76 19.30 -29.05
CA GLY A 588 -16.54 18.17 -29.54
C GLY A 588 -17.51 18.53 -30.66
N ASN A 589 -18.01 19.78 -30.67
CA ASN A 589 -18.96 20.26 -31.65
C ASN A 589 -18.39 20.24 -33.08
N ASP A 590 -17.10 20.55 -33.23
CA ASP A 590 -16.40 20.60 -34.53
C ASP A 590 -16.30 19.21 -35.19
N TYR A 591 -16.45 18.14 -34.39
CA TYR A 591 -16.45 16.74 -34.83
C TYR A 591 -17.84 16.09 -34.76
N GLY A 592 -18.90 16.89 -34.56
CA GLY A 592 -20.29 16.42 -34.50
C GLY A 592 -20.62 15.59 -33.25
N ILE A 593 -19.84 15.73 -32.18
CA ILE A 593 -20.06 15.02 -30.91
C ILE A 593 -21.19 15.74 -30.13
N PRO A 594 -22.29 15.06 -29.77
CA PRO A 594 -23.38 15.69 -29.00
C PRO A 594 -22.93 16.19 -27.63
N GLU A 595 -23.62 17.22 -27.11
CA GLU A 595 -23.33 17.80 -25.79
C GLU A 595 -23.42 16.72 -24.69
N GLY A 596 -22.41 16.64 -23.84
CA GLY A 596 -22.27 15.63 -22.79
C GLY A 596 -22.01 14.18 -23.25
N ASP A 597 -21.88 13.89 -24.56
CA ASP A 597 -21.73 12.51 -25.05
C ASP A 597 -20.29 11.98 -24.98
N VAL A 598 -19.93 11.54 -23.77
CA VAL A 598 -18.66 10.87 -23.47
C VAL A 598 -18.45 9.58 -24.29
N ALA A 599 -19.51 8.90 -24.74
CA ALA A 599 -19.39 7.64 -25.48
C ALA A 599 -19.00 7.89 -26.96
N THR A 600 -19.54 8.94 -27.57
CA THR A 600 -19.10 9.39 -28.90
C THR A 600 -17.70 10.01 -28.82
N ALA A 601 -17.38 10.79 -27.79
CA ALA A 601 -16.02 11.30 -27.57
C ALA A 601 -14.98 10.18 -27.38
N ARG A 602 -15.31 9.11 -26.64
CA ARG A 602 -14.47 7.90 -26.52
C ARG A 602 -14.16 7.27 -27.87
N SER A 603 -15.18 7.15 -28.72
CA SER A 603 -15.05 6.58 -30.07
C SER A 603 -14.15 7.44 -30.96
N HIS A 604 -14.29 8.76 -30.88
CA HIS A 604 -13.42 9.69 -31.59
C HIS A 604 -11.96 9.64 -31.10
N TYR A 605 -11.74 9.65 -29.78
CA TYR A 605 -10.39 9.56 -29.20
C TYR A 605 -9.67 8.25 -29.57
N LYS A 606 -10.40 7.11 -29.58
CA LYS A 606 -9.87 5.84 -30.07
C LYS A 606 -9.43 5.94 -31.54
N SER A 607 -10.26 6.56 -32.39
CA SER A 607 -9.90 6.82 -33.80
C SER A 607 -8.64 7.69 -33.93
N LEU A 608 -8.47 8.74 -33.12
CA LEU A 608 -7.25 9.57 -33.13
C LEU A 608 -5.99 8.75 -32.77
N CYS A 609 -6.09 7.87 -31.77
CA CYS A 609 -5.00 6.99 -31.35
C CYS A 609 -4.66 5.95 -32.42
N ASP A 610 -5.67 5.25 -32.95
CA ASP A 610 -5.51 4.19 -33.95
C ASP A 610 -4.96 4.73 -35.29
N SER A 611 -5.39 5.94 -35.68
CA SER A 611 -4.92 6.62 -36.91
C SER A 611 -3.59 7.36 -36.77
N LYS A 612 -3.04 7.51 -35.56
CA LYS A 612 -1.91 8.39 -35.23
C LYS A 612 -2.12 9.82 -35.76
N SER A 613 -3.27 10.40 -35.43
CA SER A 613 -3.67 11.72 -35.92
C SER A 613 -2.62 12.81 -35.62
N PRO A 614 -2.32 13.71 -36.58
CA PRO A 614 -1.43 14.86 -36.37
C PRO A 614 -1.83 15.75 -35.17
N LEU A 615 -3.11 15.74 -34.77
CA LEU A 615 -3.62 16.46 -33.59
C LEU A 615 -2.97 16.03 -32.27
N ILE A 616 -2.45 14.80 -32.20
CA ILE A 616 -1.85 14.21 -31.01
C ILE A 616 -0.40 13.73 -31.29
N GLU A 617 0.18 14.14 -32.42
CA GLU A 617 1.53 13.74 -32.80
C GLU A 617 2.56 14.26 -31.79
N GLY A 618 3.48 13.39 -31.38
CA GLY A 618 4.48 13.69 -30.35
C GLY A 618 3.94 13.83 -28.92
N LEU A 619 2.65 13.60 -28.66
CA LEU A 619 2.08 13.55 -27.30
C LEU A 619 2.16 12.14 -26.70
N LEU A 620 2.83 12.00 -25.57
CA LEU A 620 2.73 10.81 -24.71
C LEU A 620 1.53 10.97 -23.77
N THR A 621 0.42 10.33 -24.13
CA THR A 621 -0.85 10.35 -23.40
C THR A 621 -1.15 8.98 -22.79
N PRO A 622 -1.78 8.88 -21.60
CA PRO A 622 -2.33 7.62 -21.11
C PRO A 622 -3.50 7.16 -22.02
N PRO A 623 -3.97 5.91 -21.87
CA PRO A 623 -5.13 5.42 -22.61
C PRO A 623 -6.44 6.13 -22.22
N ASP A 624 -6.47 6.92 -21.16
CA ASP A 624 -7.64 7.69 -20.72
C ASP A 624 -7.56 9.15 -21.19
N PHE A 625 -8.71 9.81 -21.34
CA PHE A 625 -8.83 11.19 -21.81
C PHE A 625 -9.70 12.03 -20.87
N LEU A 626 -9.66 13.35 -21.00
CA LEU A 626 -10.43 14.28 -20.17
C LEU A 626 -11.69 14.76 -20.88
N VAL A 627 -12.71 15.09 -20.10
CA VAL A 627 -13.94 15.75 -20.55
C VAL A 627 -14.25 16.92 -19.65
N ALA A 628 -14.41 18.10 -20.23
CA ALA A 628 -15.06 19.25 -19.63
C ALA A 628 -16.52 19.29 -20.10
N ASP A 629 -17.41 18.84 -19.24
CA ASP A 629 -18.85 19.01 -19.40
C ASP A 629 -19.35 20.24 -18.62
N SER A 630 -20.66 20.48 -18.68
CA SER A 630 -21.30 21.61 -17.99
C SER A 630 -21.03 21.62 -16.49
N PHE A 631 -20.90 20.44 -15.87
CA PHE A 631 -20.65 20.31 -14.44
C PHE A 631 -19.20 20.68 -14.09
N CYS A 632 -18.23 20.21 -14.89
CA CYS A 632 -16.81 20.55 -14.74
C CYS A 632 -16.58 22.07 -14.87
N ILE A 633 -17.16 22.70 -15.89
CA ILE A 633 -17.06 24.14 -16.12
C ILE A 633 -17.70 24.93 -14.96
N ASN A 634 -18.92 24.55 -14.55
CA ASN A 634 -19.59 25.17 -13.42
C ASN A 634 -18.83 25.01 -12.09
N SER A 635 -18.05 23.93 -11.92
CA SER A 635 -17.19 23.72 -10.74
C SER A 635 -16.12 24.81 -10.57
N TYR A 636 -15.71 25.47 -11.65
CA TYR A 636 -14.76 26.59 -11.62
C TYR A 636 -15.41 27.99 -11.63
N ILE A 637 -16.56 28.12 -12.29
CA ILE A 637 -17.16 29.43 -12.57
C ILE A 637 -18.21 29.80 -11.51
N LYS A 638 -19.16 28.90 -11.23
CA LYS A 638 -20.36 29.22 -10.45
C LYS A 638 -20.26 28.80 -8.96
N TYR A 639 -19.15 28.18 -8.58
CA TYR A 639 -18.72 27.72 -7.24
C TYR A 639 -19.74 27.81 -6.10
N SER A 640 -20.84 27.09 -6.24
CA SER A 640 -21.96 27.09 -5.29
C SER A 640 -22.56 25.69 -5.21
N ARG A 641 -21.88 24.75 -4.52
CA ARG A 641 -22.54 23.52 -4.08
C ARG A 641 -23.40 23.85 -2.85
N PRO A 642 -24.74 23.78 -2.91
CA PRO A 642 -25.58 24.09 -1.75
C PRO A 642 -25.20 23.18 -0.57
N GLY A 643 -24.97 23.76 0.61
CA GLY A 643 -24.55 23.05 1.82
C GLY A 643 -23.06 22.67 1.93
N ALA A 644 -22.24 22.89 0.90
CA ALA A 644 -20.80 22.56 0.96
C ALA A 644 -20.02 23.48 1.93
N HIS A 645 -20.51 24.69 2.19
CA HIS A 645 -19.88 25.63 3.13
C HIS A 645 -20.17 25.33 4.61
N GLU A 646 -21.19 24.54 4.92
CA GLU A 646 -21.66 24.36 6.30
C GLU A 646 -21.23 23.01 6.92
N HIS A 647 -21.20 21.92 6.15
CA HIS A 647 -21.15 20.56 6.70
C HIS A 647 -20.09 19.60 6.13
N ALA A 648 -19.12 20.10 5.36
CA ALA A 648 -17.92 19.35 5.04
C ALA A 648 -16.70 20.27 4.91
N ASP A 649 -15.50 19.71 5.03
CA ASP A 649 -14.27 20.47 4.80
C ASP A 649 -14.23 20.92 3.33
N SER A 650 -14.19 22.23 3.07
CA SER A 650 -14.25 22.77 1.70
C SER A 650 -13.17 22.22 0.76
N ALA A 651 -12.03 21.78 1.33
CA ALA A 651 -10.92 21.12 0.63
C ALA A 651 -11.21 19.73 0.02
N ASP A 652 -12.37 19.15 0.32
CA ASP A 652 -12.88 17.94 -0.33
C ASP A 652 -13.82 18.26 -1.51
N PHE A 653 -14.33 19.49 -1.60
CA PHE A 653 -15.28 19.96 -2.62
C PHE A 653 -14.57 20.92 -3.58
N LEU A 654 -13.51 20.40 -4.22
CA LEU A 654 -12.63 21.10 -5.17
C LEU A 654 -13.21 21.21 -6.59
N PRO A 655 -12.58 21.98 -7.50
CA PRO A 655 -12.89 21.91 -8.92
C PRO A 655 -12.59 20.51 -9.47
N GLU A 656 -13.42 20.06 -10.39
CA GLU A 656 -13.46 18.67 -10.85
C GLU A 656 -13.42 18.59 -12.38
N ILE A 657 -12.77 17.53 -12.89
CA ILE A 657 -12.73 17.17 -14.30
C ILE A 657 -13.15 15.70 -14.46
N VAL A 658 -13.85 15.36 -15.53
CA VAL A 658 -14.14 13.96 -15.85
C VAL A 658 -12.92 13.35 -16.53
N VAL A 659 -12.43 12.24 -16.00
CA VAL A 659 -11.50 11.33 -16.70
C VAL A 659 -12.30 10.16 -17.24
N ALA A 660 -12.10 9.80 -18.51
CA ALA A 660 -12.86 8.75 -19.21
C ALA A 660 -11.92 7.77 -19.93
N GLN A 661 -12.23 6.48 -19.88
CA GLN A 661 -11.45 5.44 -20.56
C GLN A 661 -11.67 5.47 -22.07
N SER A 662 -10.62 5.28 -22.87
CA SER A 662 -10.74 5.01 -24.33
C SER A 662 -11.30 3.62 -24.64
N GLY A 663 -10.96 2.63 -23.81
CA GLY A 663 -11.26 1.23 -24.03
C GLY A 663 -12.76 0.91 -23.93
N GLU A 664 -13.12 -0.27 -24.46
CA GLU A 664 -14.44 -0.85 -24.23
C GLU A 664 -14.65 -1.15 -22.74
N LEU A 665 -15.91 -1.09 -22.31
CA LEU A 665 -16.28 -1.33 -20.91
C LEU A 665 -16.17 -2.83 -20.60
N ASP A 666 -15.18 -3.21 -19.79
CA ASP A 666 -15.08 -4.57 -19.27
C ASP A 666 -16.28 -4.87 -18.36
N THR A 667 -17.27 -5.58 -18.91
CA THR A 667 -18.49 -5.98 -18.21
C THR A 667 -18.20 -6.90 -17.02
N ALA A 668 -17.12 -7.68 -17.05
CA ALA A 668 -16.73 -8.53 -15.94
C ALA A 668 -16.11 -7.70 -14.80
N LYS A 669 -15.27 -6.70 -15.12
CA LYS A 669 -14.78 -5.71 -14.13
C LYS A 669 -15.94 -4.92 -13.52
N ILE A 670 -16.90 -4.45 -14.31
CA ILE A 670 -18.09 -3.75 -13.81
C ILE A 670 -18.91 -4.65 -12.88
N ALA A 671 -19.22 -5.88 -13.29
CA ALA A 671 -19.93 -6.84 -12.46
C ALA A 671 -19.18 -7.17 -11.15
N HIS A 672 -17.84 -7.21 -11.19
CA HIS A 672 -17.00 -7.35 -10.01
C HIS A 672 -17.11 -6.14 -9.08
N LEU A 673 -16.99 -4.91 -9.60
CA LEU A 673 -17.15 -3.66 -8.83
C LEU A 673 -18.54 -3.56 -8.18
N ASP A 674 -19.60 -3.86 -8.93
CA ASP A 674 -20.98 -3.91 -8.44
C ASP A 674 -21.14 -4.90 -7.27
N LYS A 675 -20.66 -6.14 -7.46
CA LYS A 675 -20.70 -7.21 -6.46
C LYS A 675 -19.89 -6.85 -5.21
N HIS A 676 -18.74 -6.20 -5.38
CA HIS A 676 -17.82 -5.83 -4.30
C HIS A 676 -18.12 -4.46 -3.68
N GLY A 677 -19.27 -3.86 -3.99
CA GLY A 677 -19.83 -2.74 -3.23
C GLY A 677 -19.49 -1.35 -3.74
N ALA A 678 -18.96 -1.22 -4.97
CA ALA A 678 -18.70 0.05 -5.65
C ALA A 678 -19.50 0.12 -6.97
N PRO A 679 -20.85 0.18 -6.94
CA PRO A 679 -21.65 -0.15 -8.12
C PRO A 679 -21.92 1.05 -9.02
N GLY A 680 -22.04 0.82 -10.33
CA GLY A 680 -22.42 1.85 -11.31
C GLY A 680 -21.27 2.60 -11.96
N TYR A 681 -20.10 1.98 -12.08
CA TYR A 681 -19.02 2.50 -12.94
C TYR A 681 -19.47 2.49 -14.42
N ASN A 682 -19.29 3.61 -15.12
CA ASN A 682 -19.73 3.83 -16.50
C ASN A 682 -18.55 4.07 -17.49
N GLY A 683 -17.32 3.84 -17.06
CA GLY A 683 -16.10 4.19 -17.83
C GLY A 683 -15.61 5.61 -17.62
N ALA A 684 -16.12 6.31 -16.62
CA ALA A 684 -15.68 7.66 -16.26
C ALA A 684 -15.59 7.80 -14.72
N VAL A 685 -14.71 8.69 -14.27
CA VAL A 685 -14.52 9.06 -12.86
C VAL A 685 -14.33 10.58 -12.79
N LEU A 686 -15.06 11.25 -11.90
CA LEU A 686 -14.78 12.64 -11.56
C LEU A 686 -13.50 12.70 -10.71
N VAL A 687 -12.55 13.55 -11.08
CA VAL A 687 -11.24 13.70 -10.42
C VAL A 687 -11.08 15.16 -10.01
N ALA A 688 -10.63 15.42 -8.78
CA ALA A 688 -10.24 16.78 -8.39
C ALA A 688 -9.01 17.23 -9.18
N CYS A 689 -9.05 18.44 -9.75
CA CYS A 689 -8.03 18.89 -10.71
C CYS A 689 -6.63 18.96 -10.10
N SER A 690 -6.51 19.23 -8.79
CA SER A 690 -5.21 19.21 -8.07
C SER A 690 -4.58 17.81 -7.94
N ALA A 691 -5.34 16.73 -8.17
CA ALA A 691 -4.82 15.35 -8.22
C ALA A 691 -4.44 14.89 -9.64
N LEU A 692 -4.71 15.69 -10.69
CA LEU A 692 -4.61 15.24 -12.08
C LEU A 692 -3.18 14.84 -12.48
N PHE A 693 -2.19 15.70 -12.25
CA PHE A 693 -0.79 15.46 -12.62
C PHE A 693 0.08 14.95 -11.47
N GLU A 694 -0.34 15.14 -10.22
CA GLU A 694 0.40 14.66 -9.04
C GLU A 694 0.06 13.20 -8.67
N ASP A 695 -1.08 12.69 -9.15
CA ASP A 695 -1.62 11.38 -8.75
C ASP A 695 -2.12 10.57 -9.96
N VAL A 696 -3.15 11.07 -10.67
CA VAL A 696 -3.86 10.29 -11.69
C VAL A 696 -3.01 10.01 -12.92
N PHE A 697 -2.35 11.01 -13.52
CA PHE A 697 -1.42 10.79 -14.63
C PHE A 697 -0.28 9.83 -14.24
N PRO A 698 0.47 10.05 -13.14
CA PRO A 698 1.50 9.11 -12.68
C PRO A 698 0.99 7.67 -12.50
N ALA A 699 -0.22 7.52 -11.94
CA ALA A 699 -0.81 6.23 -11.67
C ALA A 699 -1.20 5.48 -12.96
N LEU A 700 -1.77 6.18 -13.95
CA LEU A 700 -2.12 5.62 -15.26
C LEU A 700 -0.86 5.35 -16.11
N PHE A 701 0.08 6.30 -16.16
CA PHE A 701 1.34 6.18 -16.91
C PHE A 701 2.20 5.01 -16.42
N MET A 702 2.35 4.84 -15.11
CA MET A 702 3.06 3.69 -14.54
C MET A 702 2.22 2.41 -14.51
N ASN A 703 1.00 2.41 -15.05
CA ASN A 703 0.04 1.30 -15.01
C ASN A 703 -0.16 0.73 -13.59
N LEU A 704 -0.22 1.59 -12.57
CA LEU A 704 -0.51 1.17 -11.19
C LEU A 704 -1.95 0.67 -11.09
N TYR A 705 -2.88 1.38 -11.74
CA TYR A 705 -4.31 1.11 -11.74
C TYR A 705 -4.89 1.38 -13.13
N GLN A 706 -6.02 0.76 -13.42
CA GLN A 706 -6.91 1.23 -14.48
C GLN A 706 -7.83 2.33 -13.94
N LEU A 707 -8.45 3.14 -14.81
CA LEU A 707 -9.43 4.13 -14.37
C LEU A 707 -10.59 3.52 -13.54
N ALA A 708 -11.01 2.29 -13.89
CA ALA A 708 -12.01 1.51 -13.16
C ALA A 708 -11.64 1.21 -11.69
N ASP A 709 -10.35 1.25 -11.35
CA ASP A 709 -9.83 1.03 -10.00
C ASP A 709 -9.80 2.32 -9.15
N LEU A 710 -9.96 3.50 -9.77
CA LEU A 710 -10.20 4.74 -9.03
C LEU A 710 -11.65 4.84 -8.52
N TRP A 711 -12.58 4.08 -9.09
CA TRP A 711 -14.01 4.15 -8.79
C TRP A 711 -14.39 3.72 -7.36
N PRO A 712 -13.89 2.60 -6.79
CA PRO A 712 -14.18 2.22 -5.39
C PRO A 712 -13.67 3.22 -4.36
N VAL A 713 -12.68 4.03 -4.72
CA VAL A 713 -12.24 5.19 -3.95
C VAL A 713 -13.24 6.34 -4.10
N ALA A 714 -13.55 6.74 -5.34
CA ALA A 714 -14.39 7.89 -5.67
C ALA A 714 -15.81 7.78 -5.09
N VAL A 715 -16.43 6.59 -5.12
CA VAL A 715 -17.80 6.36 -4.62
C VAL A 715 -17.96 6.57 -3.10
N ASN A 716 -16.85 6.66 -2.35
CA ASN A 716 -16.89 7.03 -0.94
C ASN A 716 -17.12 8.53 -0.73
N HIS A 717 -16.70 9.39 -1.65
CA HIS A 717 -16.96 10.83 -1.60
C HIS A 717 -18.45 11.11 -1.87
N PRO A 718 -19.09 12.13 -1.24
CA PRO A 718 -20.48 12.47 -1.54
C PRO A 718 -20.68 12.88 -3.00
N GLY A 719 -19.70 13.58 -3.59
CA GLY A 719 -19.69 13.93 -5.01
C GLY A 719 -19.42 12.77 -5.97
N THR A 720 -19.06 11.58 -5.49
CA THR A 720 -18.54 10.47 -6.33
C THR A 720 -17.21 10.81 -7.03
N VAL A 721 -16.33 11.53 -6.32
CA VAL A 721 -15.10 12.15 -6.84
C VAL A 721 -13.87 11.48 -6.25
N TYR A 722 -12.87 11.24 -7.10
CA TYR A 722 -11.54 10.83 -6.70
C TYR A 722 -10.71 12.02 -6.19
N LEU A 723 -10.23 11.93 -4.94
CA LEU A 723 -9.53 13.00 -4.23
C LEU A 723 -8.09 12.64 -3.81
N GLY A 724 -7.56 11.53 -4.32
CA GLY A 724 -6.39 10.81 -3.78
C GLY A 724 -6.80 9.55 -3.00
N ALA A 725 -5.85 8.91 -2.30
CA ALA A 725 -6.15 7.73 -1.48
C ALA A 725 -7.05 8.11 -0.26
N PRO A 726 -8.27 7.53 -0.14
CA PRO A 726 -9.16 7.82 0.97
C PRO A 726 -8.79 6.91 2.14
N LEU A 727 -8.73 7.47 3.35
CA LEU A 727 -8.45 6.69 4.54
C LEU A 727 -9.73 6.52 5.35
N ALA A 728 -10.04 5.26 5.66
CA ALA A 728 -11.33 4.81 6.21
C ALA A 728 -11.60 5.24 7.68
N GLY A 729 -10.94 6.30 8.13
CA GLY A 729 -11.08 6.95 9.42
C GLY A 729 -12.03 8.15 9.38
N TYR A 730 -11.58 9.29 9.88
CA TYR A 730 -12.34 10.52 10.09
C TYR A 730 -13.00 11.04 8.80
N GLN A 731 -12.27 11.07 7.68
CA GLN A 731 -12.75 11.66 6.43
C GLN A 731 -13.96 10.92 5.85
N VAL A 732 -13.86 9.60 5.68
CA VAL A 732 -14.97 8.76 5.16
C VAL A 732 -16.19 8.80 6.11
N ASN A 733 -15.96 8.90 7.43
CA ASN A 733 -17.04 9.10 8.39
C ASN A 733 -17.69 10.50 8.27
N GLY A 734 -16.93 11.54 7.97
CA GLY A 734 -17.43 12.88 7.66
C GLY A 734 -18.32 12.88 6.41
N TRP A 735 -17.86 12.27 5.32
CA TRP A 735 -18.62 12.09 4.08
C TRP A 735 -19.90 11.26 4.27
N PHE A 736 -19.86 10.25 5.13
CA PHE A 736 -21.05 9.50 5.50
C PHE A 736 -22.08 10.41 6.20
N LYS A 737 -21.66 11.17 7.22
CA LYS A 737 -22.54 12.15 7.89
C LYS A 737 -23.11 13.19 6.92
N PHE A 738 -22.28 13.78 6.06
CA PHE A 738 -22.75 14.74 5.05
C PHE A 738 -23.84 14.15 4.14
N ARG A 739 -23.66 12.92 3.64
CA ARG A 739 -24.70 12.22 2.86
C ARG A 739 -25.98 11.98 3.66
N MET A 740 -25.86 11.71 4.97
CA MET A 740 -27.04 11.56 5.83
C MET A 740 -27.81 12.86 6.01
N GLU A 741 -27.14 14.00 6.20
CA GLU A 741 -27.79 15.31 6.31
C GLU A 741 -28.39 15.76 4.97
N LEU A 742 -27.65 15.62 3.86
CA LEU A 742 -28.16 15.93 2.51
C LEU A 742 -29.41 15.10 2.19
N TYR A 743 -29.46 13.83 2.58
CA TYR A 743 -30.64 12.99 2.40
C TYR A 743 -31.86 13.52 3.17
N LYS A 744 -31.68 14.04 4.40
CA LYS A 744 -32.77 14.67 5.16
C LYS A 744 -33.28 15.92 4.46
N VAL A 745 -32.39 16.81 4.02
CA VAL A 745 -32.75 18.05 3.31
C VAL A 745 -33.55 17.75 2.03
N LEU A 746 -33.09 16.78 1.22
CA LEU A 746 -33.80 16.37 0.00
C LEU A 746 -35.16 15.70 0.30
N GLN A 747 -35.28 15.01 1.43
CA GLN A 747 -36.55 14.46 1.93
C GLN A 747 -37.52 15.55 2.41
N GLU A 748 -37.03 16.55 3.14
CA GLU A 748 -37.82 17.71 3.60
C GLU A 748 -38.31 18.56 2.43
N GLN A 749 -37.49 18.72 1.40
CA GLN A 749 -37.85 19.36 0.13
C GLN A 749 -38.75 18.50 -0.79
N GLN A 750 -39.18 17.32 -0.33
CA GLN A 750 -40.00 16.35 -1.09
C GLN A 750 -39.40 15.86 -2.42
N GLN A 751 -38.10 16.06 -2.64
CA GLN A 751 -37.40 15.62 -3.85
C GLN A 751 -37.14 14.10 -3.86
N ILE A 752 -37.27 13.43 -2.71
CA ILE A 752 -37.13 11.97 -2.57
C ILE A 752 -38.32 11.41 -1.78
N PRO A 753 -39.06 10.41 -2.31
CA PRO A 753 -40.23 9.85 -1.62
C PRO A 753 -39.85 8.81 -0.55
N GLY A 754 -40.47 8.95 0.63
CA GLY A 754 -40.58 7.89 1.66
C GLY A 754 -39.70 8.08 2.91
N PRO A 755 -40.21 7.76 4.11
CA PRO A 755 -39.51 8.00 5.38
C PRO A 755 -38.21 7.19 5.51
N TRP A 756 -37.13 7.86 5.93
CA TRP A 756 -35.87 7.20 6.25
C TRP A 756 -36.01 6.25 7.45
N LYS A 757 -35.67 4.96 7.27
CA LYS A 757 -35.76 3.92 8.32
C LYS A 757 -34.60 3.91 9.34
N GLY A 758 -34.00 5.08 9.60
CA GLY A 758 -33.20 5.28 10.80
C GLY A 758 -31.80 4.66 10.82
N GLU A 759 -31.00 5.16 11.77
CA GLU A 759 -29.63 4.72 12.02
C GLU A 759 -29.61 3.27 12.54
N LYS A 760 -30.62 2.90 13.35
CA LYS A 760 -30.77 1.61 14.04
C LYS A 760 -30.71 0.38 13.13
N ASP A 761 -31.27 0.47 11.92
CA ASP A 761 -31.30 -0.64 10.96
C ASP A 761 -30.03 -0.69 10.08
N SER A 762 -29.13 0.29 10.20
CA SER A 762 -27.82 0.26 9.54
C SER A 762 -26.84 -0.59 10.35
N PRO A 763 -25.92 -1.34 9.69
CA PRO A 763 -24.83 -2.04 10.39
C PRO A 763 -23.96 -1.13 11.27
N LEU A 764 -23.90 0.16 10.95
CA LEU A 764 -23.16 1.15 11.73
C LEU A 764 -23.93 1.59 12.98
N GLY A 765 -25.23 1.85 12.90
CA GLY A 765 -26.05 2.20 14.08
C GLY A 765 -26.29 1.00 15.01
N ALA A 766 -26.39 -0.21 14.47
CA ALA A 766 -26.33 -1.44 15.27
C ALA A 766 -24.97 -1.64 15.98
N TRP A 767 -23.89 -1.04 15.45
CA TRP A 767 -22.55 -1.05 16.05
C TRP A 767 -22.36 0.10 17.06
N VAL A 768 -22.80 1.32 16.75
CA VAL A 768 -22.82 2.47 17.67
C VAL A 768 -23.69 2.15 18.88
N SER A 769 -24.90 1.63 18.69
CA SER A 769 -25.79 1.18 19.78
C SER A 769 -25.16 0.09 20.66
N LYS A 770 -24.27 -0.75 20.11
CA LYS A 770 -23.48 -1.73 20.88
C LYS A 770 -22.31 -1.14 21.65
N ILE A 771 -21.83 0.05 21.28
CA ILE A 771 -20.72 0.75 21.96
C ILE A 771 -21.28 1.73 23.00
N SER A 772 -22.33 2.47 22.68
CA SER A 772 -23.05 3.36 23.63
C SER A 772 -23.98 2.59 24.59
N GLY A 773 -24.18 1.29 24.38
CA GLY A 773 -24.98 0.42 25.24
C GLY A 773 -24.27 -0.06 26.51
N GLY A 774 -22.96 0.21 26.65
CA GLY A 774 -22.24 0.04 27.91
C GLY A 774 -22.58 1.18 28.86
N LYS A 775 -23.54 0.94 29.77
CA LYS A 775 -23.83 1.86 30.88
C LYS A 775 -22.65 1.93 31.85
N ASN A 776 -22.40 3.15 32.35
CA ASN A 776 -21.63 3.56 33.55
C ASN A 776 -20.70 2.51 34.19
#